data_AF-A0A2N6NE55-F1
#
_entry.id   AF-A0A2N6NE55-F1
#
_cell.length_a   1.000
_cell.length_b   1.000
_cell.length_c   1.000
_cell.angle_alpha   90.00
_cell.angle_beta   90.00
_cell.angle_gamma   90.00
#
_symmetry.space_group_name_H-M   'P 1'
#
loop_
_entity.id
_entity.type
_entity.pdbx_description
1 polymer ?
#
loop_
_entity_poly.entity_id
_entity_poly.type
_entity_poly.pdbx_seq_one_letter_code
_entity_poly.pdbx_strand_id
1 'polypeptide(L)'
;MKSAALSVIFTAALGTALPHVGRSTPDSGSNNINATNEPKRPWVDRDTIDLKCMETYHRMLEASPPSGETVNEVCGTETFCKAFDLPNWSGMLRKLAENYGFANTQACFDAHEQKPAASSQDTKPKAKLPWVDRDTIDLKCMETYHRMLEASPPSGETVNEVCGTETFCKAFDLPNWSGMLRKLAENYGFANTQACFDAHEQKPAASSQDTKPKAKLPWVDRDTIDLKCMETYHRMLEASPPSGETVNEVCGTETFCKAFDLPNWSGMLRKLAENYGFANTQACFDAHDSEPTVDAQEAPKDQSEPSAKLPWIEYDKSSPSLTFKYATSQSSSDNWIGIWPEDDTQAPTWGSTTWDYAKESSGSLQLTPPSSMKAGKYKAYLLSSDYTILAFLSSFDYKPESSSSSSSVAFSVKMHYNINCGSSVNNNVDIKPGNGVCVRTNCDVGSLEIPSVGSCPDGQVRISYWQNADCGGDWYGYGYGSRGTCRGLWSNGWGFKSLWISCADPASDCIQQGTCTAAPEPATEVCRAGADTKPDAADKTTTDNAAAFHLKTRYSGSCTGAVHNEVTVPHGNGQCIDTGCAVGSLDIDSVGNCPDGELRISYWDQPGCGGKWYGYGYASRNTCRSLWSGGWNFKSLWVSCAKQSDDCVSRGTCTIDDPSGSNVC
;
A
#
# COMPACT_ATOMS: atom_id res chain seq x y z
N MET A 1 21.34 70.75 23.06
CA MET A 1 22.14 71.88 22.55
C MET A 1 23.59 71.45 22.47
N LYS A 2 24.15 71.41 21.24
CA LYS A 2 25.58 71.47 20.87
C LYS A 2 26.47 70.33 21.43
N SER A 3 27.21 69.59 20.62
CA SER A 3 28.23 70.13 19.73
C SER A 3 28.34 69.36 18.43
N ALA A 4 28.46 70.13 17.36
CA ALA A 4 28.92 69.71 16.06
C ALA A 4 30.39 70.12 15.90
N ALA A 5 31.14 69.25 15.22
CA ALA A 5 32.18 69.54 14.21
C ALA A 5 33.43 70.34 14.66
N LEU A 6 34.61 70.25 14.05
CA LEU A 6 35.05 69.85 12.72
C LEU A 6 36.57 69.64 12.84
N SER A 7 37.16 68.68 12.12
CA SER A 7 38.39 68.95 11.36
C SER A 7 38.72 67.82 10.38
N VAL A 8 38.92 68.26 9.16
CA VAL A 8 39.17 67.56 7.89
C VAL A 8 40.58 67.91 7.46
N ILE A 9 41.28 67.00 6.77
CA ILE A 9 42.34 67.19 5.72
C ILE A 9 42.51 65.78 5.07
N PHE A 10 42.04 65.47 3.84
CA PHE A 10 42.57 65.72 2.46
C PHE A 10 44.05 65.26 2.28
N THR A 11 44.56 64.54 1.26
CA THR A 11 44.18 63.95 -0.05
C THR A 11 45.41 63.14 -0.53
N ALA A 12 45.37 62.03 -1.29
CA ALA A 12 45.29 61.89 -2.77
C ALA A 12 46.00 60.55 -3.12
N ALA A 13 45.95 59.90 -4.29
CA ALA A 13 44.97 59.62 -5.35
C ALA A 13 45.68 58.65 -6.34
N LEU A 14 44.92 57.81 -7.06
CA LEU A 14 45.14 57.16 -8.39
C LEU A 14 44.34 55.83 -8.40
N GLY A 15 43.16 55.73 -9.04
CA GLY A 15 42.95 55.47 -10.48
C GLY A 15 43.04 53.95 -10.72
N THR A 16 42.03 53.19 -11.19
CA THR A 16 41.17 53.37 -12.37
C THR A 16 39.98 52.37 -12.42
N ALA A 17 38.86 52.85 -12.94
CA ALA A 17 37.86 52.21 -13.83
C ALA A 17 37.12 50.91 -13.44
N LEU A 18 35.81 51.06 -13.21
CA LEU A 18 34.72 50.08 -13.40
C LEU A 18 34.32 50.00 -14.90
N PRO A 19 33.67 48.91 -15.33
CA PRO A 19 32.56 49.01 -16.26
C PRO A 19 31.25 48.44 -15.69
N HIS A 20 30.18 49.21 -15.91
CA HIS A 20 28.79 48.80 -15.81
C HIS A 20 28.42 47.87 -16.99
N VAL A 21 27.63 46.83 -16.70
CA VAL A 21 26.76 46.10 -17.67
C VAL A 21 25.54 45.69 -16.84
N GLY A 22 24.27 45.87 -17.21
CA GLY A 22 23.63 46.17 -18.49
C GLY A 22 22.34 45.34 -18.51
N ARG A 23 21.20 45.97 -18.26
CA ARG A 23 19.85 45.38 -18.21
C ARG A 23 19.37 45.10 -19.63
N SER A 24 18.94 43.87 -19.94
CA SER A 24 18.39 43.53 -21.26
C SER A 24 17.08 42.73 -21.15
N THR A 25 16.03 43.29 -21.75
CA THR A 25 14.73 42.67 -22.07
C THR A 25 14.81 41.70 -23.27
N PRO A 26 13.81 40.82 -23.50
CA PRO A 26 13.91 39.74 -24.46
C PRO A 26 13.48 40.19 -25.86
N ASP A 27 14.21 39.75 -26.90
CA ASP A 27 13.73 39.82 -28.27
C ASP A 27 14.02 38.52 -29.02
N SER A 28 13.10 38.19 -29.93
CA SER A 28 13.00 36.91 -30.62
C SER A 28 13.87 36.86 -31.88
N GLY A 29 14.55 35.74 -32.11
CA GLY A 29 14.91 35.27 -33.46
C GLY A 29 16.39 35.14 -33.81
N SER A 30 16.71 33.96 -34.36
CA SER A 30 17.81 33.63 -35.29
C SER A 30 19.24 33.39 -34.77
N ASN A 31 19.60 32.10 -34.78
CA ASN A 31 20.85 31.40 -35.09
C ASN A 31 22.19 32.17 -35.25
N ASN A 32 23.17 31.65 -34.51
CA ASN A 32 24.64 31.69 -34.67
C ASN A 32 25.37 33.04 -34.48
N ILE A 33 26.26 33.11 -33.48
CA ILE A 33 27.70 33.45 -33.58
C ILE A 33 28.35 33.56 -32.17
N ASN A 34 29.48 32.85 -32.02
CA ASN A 34 30.64 33.03 -31.11
C ASN A 34 30.47 33.23 -29.59
N ALA A 35 31.01 32.24 -28.87
CA ALA A 35 31.42 32.28 -27.49
C ALA A 35 32.37 33.47 -27.19
N THR A 36 31.90 34.42 -26.38
CA THR A 36 32.74 35.40 -25.70
C THR A 36 33.32 34.77 -24.43
N ASN A 37 34.64 34.76 -24.33
CA ASN A 37 35.41 34.29 -23.17
C ASN A 37 35.19 35.21 -21.96
N GLU A 38 34.11 34.98 -21.19
CA GLU A 38 34.08 35.41 -19.80
C GLU A 38 34.95 34.45 -18.95
N PRO A 39 35.72 34.97 -17.97
CA PRO A 39 36.49 34.11 -17.08
C PRO A 39 35.53 33.26 -16.26
N LYS A 40 35.66 31.94 -16.40
CA LYS A 40 34.87 30.95 -15.66
C LYS A 40 35.09 31.12 -14.16
N ARG A 41 34.02 30.96 -13.37
CA ARG A 41 34.07 31.02 -11.91
C ARG A 41 34.81 29.79 -11.34
N PRO A 42 35.61 29.92 -10.27
CA PRO A 42 36.32 28.78 -9.70
C PRO A 42 35.38 27.65 -9.26
N TRP A 43 35.79 26.41 -9.50
CA TRP A 43 35.09 25.24 -8.95
C TRP A 43 35.37 25.14 -7.45
N VAL A 44 34.31 25.13 -6.64
CA VAL A 44 34.38 24.92 -5.20
C VAL A 44 33.92 23.50 -4.91
N ASP A 45 34.86 22.65 -4.50
CA ASP A 45 34.58 21.26 -4.11
C ASP A 45 34.13 21.21 -2.65
N ARG A 46 32.94 20.67 -2.42
CA ARG A 46 32.37 20.56 -1.07
C ARG A 46 31.51 19.31 -0.97
N ASP A 47 31.97 18.35 -0.16
CA ASP A 47 31.42 17.00 -0.10
C ASP A 47 30.27 16.83 0.91
N THR A 48 29.90 17.90 1.62
CA THR A 48 28.88 17.87 2.67
C THR A 48 28.00 19.13 2.66
N ILE A 49 26.69 18.90 2.60
CA ILE A 49 25.66 19.91 2.86
C ILE A 49 25.50 20.01 4.37
N ASP A 50 26.13 20.99 5.00
CA ASP A 50 25.98 21.26 6.42
C ASP A 50 24.82 22.25 6.70
N LEU A 51 24.52 22.46 7.98
CA LEU A 51 23.44 23.36 8.42
C LEU A 51 23.60 24.77 7.84
N LYS A 52 24.84 25.26 7.70
CA LYS A 52 25.16 26.57 7.15
C LYS A 52 24.87 26.66 5.65
N CYS A 53 25.12 25.58 4.91
CA CYS A 53 24.69 25.49 3.52
C CYS A 53 23.16 25.45 3.40
N MET A 54 22.45 24.66 4.23
CA MET A 54 20.98 24.63 4.20
C MET A 54 20.36 26.00 4.49
N GLU A 55 20.86 26.72 5.50
CA GLU A 55 20.42 28.08 5.81
C GLU A 55 20.71 29.04 4.65
N THR A 56 21.89 28.95 4.05
CA THR A 56 22.27 29.79 2.90
C THR A 56 21.42 29.48 1.66
N TYR A 57 21.09 28.20 1.44
CA TYR A 57 20.27 27.71 0.35
C TYR A 57 18.82 28.19 0.46
N HIS A 58 18.22 28.15 1.66
CA HIS A 58 16.88 28.66 1.90
C HIS A 58 16.76 30.16 1.63
N ARG A 59 17.83 30.91 1.86
CA ARG A 59 17.87 32.36 1.65
C ARG A 59 18.02 32.77 0.19
N MET A 60 18.27 31.84 -0.73
CA MET A 60 18.45 32.13 -2.15
C MET A 60 17.21 32.75 -2.83
N LEU A 61 16.04 32.61 -2.20
CA LEU A 61 14.75 33.07 -2.73
C LEU A 61 14.17 34.26 -1.97
N GLU A 62 14.91 34.79 -1.00
CA GLU A 62 14.53 35.98 -0.25
C GLU A 62 14.61 37.24 -1.11
N ALA A 63 13.99 38.32 -0.65
CA ALA A 63 14.04 39.62 -1.33
C ALA A 63 15.46 40.24 -1.38
N SER A 64 16.39 39.73 -0.57
CA SER A 64 17.80 40.11 -0.57
C SER A 64 18.67 38.85 -0.47
N PRO A 65 18.81 38.10 -1.57
CA PRO A 65 19.48 36.82 -1.56
C PRO A 65 21.00 36.98 -1.38
N PRO A 66 21.71 35.97 -0.84
CA PRO A 66 23.17 35.94 -0.87
C PRO A 66 23.68 35.97 -2.31
N SER A 67 24.90 36.47 -2.53
CA SER A 67 25.48 36.47 -3.88
C SER A 67 25.75 35.03 -4.35
N GLY A 68 25.73 34.78 -5.66
CA GLY A 68 26.04 33.45 -6.21
C GLY A 68 27.44 32.97 -5.83
N GLU A 69 28.38 33.88 -5.62
CA GLU A 69 29.73 33.57 -5.10
C GLU A 69 29.67 33.07 -3.65
N THR A 70 28.91 33.74 -2.78
CA THR A 70 28.71 33.30 -1.39
C THR A 70 28.01 31.94 -1.32
N VAL A 71 27.00 31.71 -2.17
CA VAL A 71 26.34 30.40 -2.21
C VAL A 71 27.29 29.33 -2.74
N ASN A 72 28.07 29.61 -3.79
CA ASN A 72 29.07 28.69 -4.34
C ASN A 72 30.16 28.35 -3.31
N GLU A 73 30.67 29.34 -2.57
CA GLU A 73 31.66 29.17 -1.51
C GLU A 73 31.10 28.35 -0.34
N VAL A 74 29.85 28.61 0.06
CA VAL A 74 29.23 27.95 1.21
C VAL A 74 28.66 26.58 0.86
N CYS A 75 28.17 26.33 -0.35
CA CYS A 75 27.48 25.07 -0.68
C CYS A 75 28.24 24.18 -1.68
N GLY A 76 29.29 24.69 -2.30
CA GLY A 76 29.97 24.04 -3.41
C GLY A 76 29.24 24.20 -4.74
N THR A 77 29.99 24.11 -5.83
CA THR A 77 29.50 24.38 -7.19
C THR A 77 28.42 23.41 -7.64
N GLU A 78 28.53 22.14 -7.24
CA GLU A 78 27.57 21.11 -7.62
C GLU A 78 26.19 21.33 -6.99
N THR A 79 26.14 21.59 -5.69
CA THR A 79 24.90 21.85 -4.95
C THR A 79 24.23 23.14 -5.41
N PHE A 80 25.03 24.18 -5.65
CA PHE A 80 24.54 25.47 -6.14
C PHE A 80 23.91 25.33 -7.54
N CYS A 81 24.61 24.71 -8.49
CA CYS A 81 24.11 24.61 -9.86
C CYS A 81 22.92 23.64 -10.01
N LYS A 82 22.81 22.58 -9.19
CA LYS A 82 21.65 21.68 -9.20
C LYS A 82 20.35 22.31 -8.70
N ALA A 83 20.41 23.47 -8.05
CA ALA A 83 19.21 24.20 -7.61
C ALA A 83 18.29 24.62 -8.77
N PHE A 84 18.83 24.66 -9.99
CA PHE A 84 18.15 25.13 -11.20
C PHE A 84 17.40 24.00 -11.96
N ASP A 85 17.33 22.77 -11.42
CA ASP A 85 16.65 21.60 -12.04
C ASP A 85 15.47 21.03 -11.22
N LEU A 86 15.02 21.70 -10.16
CA LEU A 86 14.02 21.11 -9.26
C LEU A 86 12.64 20.96 -9.95
N PRO A 87 12.11 19.73 -10.10
CA PRO A 87 11.13 19.38 -11.15
C PRO A 87 9.67 19.76 -10.87
N ASN A 88 9.35 20.64 -9.91
CA ASN A 88 7.94 20.88 -9.59
C ASN A 88 7.49 22.33 -9.36
N TRP A 89 8.38 23.33 -9.31
CA TRP A 89 7.98 24.69 -8.91
C TRP A 89 8.43 25.75 -9.94
N SER A 90 7.68 25.89 -11.03
CA SER A 90 7.98 26.83 -12.14
C SER A 90 8.12 28.31 -11.71
N GLY A 91 7.37 28.73 -10.68
CA GLY A 91 7.47 30.08 -10.12
C GLY A 91 8.76 30.35 -9.33
N MET A 92 9.39 29.31 -8.77
CA MET A 92 10.61 29.41 -7.96
C MET A 92 11.86 29.45 -8.84
N LEU A 93 11.87 28.66 -9.92
CA LEU A 93 12.95 28.68 -10.93
C LEU A 93 13.07 30.04 -11.61
N ARG A 94 11.95 30.72 -11.87
CA ARG A 94 11.96 32.08 -12.44
C ARG A 94 12.67 33.08 -11.53
N LYS A 95 12.41 33.03 -10.21
CA LYS A 95 13.09 33.88 -9.22
C LYS A 95 14.57 33.55 -9.07
N LEU A 96 14.94 32.27 -9.12
CA LEU A 96 16.36 31.84 -9.11
C LEU A 96 17.11 32.36 -10.34
N ALA A 97 16.51 32.24 -11.52
CA ALA A 97 17.09 32.78 -12.75
C ALA A 97 17.19 34.31 -12.71
N GLU A 98 16.19 35.02 -12.18
CA GLU A 98 16.23 36.48 -11.97
C GLU A 98 17.32 36.90 -10.96
N ASN A 99 17.52 36.14 -9.88
CA ASN A 99 18.46 36.47 -8.81
C ASN A 99 19.93 36.17 -9.17
N TYR A 100 20.19 35.10 -9.93
CA TYR A 100 21.55 34.59 -10.16
C TYR A 100 21.95 34.52 -11.64
N GLY A 101 21.04 34.79 -12.58
CA GLY A 101 21.35 34.94 -14.01
C GLY A 101 21.54 33.63 -14.79
N PHE A 102 21.25 32.47 -14.19
CA PHE A 102 21.37 31.17 -14.88
C PHE A 102 19.99 30.66 -15.32
N ALA A 103 19.88 30.29 -16.60
CA ALA A 103 18.63 29.80 -17.18
C ALA A 103 18.28 28.36 -16.75
N ASN A 104 19.30 27.55 -16.46
CA ASN A 104 19.18 26.15 -16.05
C ASN A 104 20.50 25.66 -15.43
N THR A 105 20.49 24.43 -14.92
CA THR A 105 21.64 23.75 -14.31
C THR A 105 22.87 23.72 -15.21
N GLN A 106 22.70 23.44 -16.51
CA GLN A 106 23.81 23.36 -17.45
C GLN A 106 24.47 24.73 -17.67
N ALA A 107 23.67 25.78 -17.82
CA ALA A 107 24.18 27.15 -17.96
C ALA A 107 24.97 27.61 -16.71
N CYS A 108 24.59 27.14 -15.52
CA CYS A 108 25.35 27.38 -14.30
C CYS A 108 26.70 26.64 -14.31
N PHE A 109 26.72 25.37 -14.70
CA PHE A 109 27.97 24.60 -14.79
C PHE A 109 28.93 25.13 -15.85
N ASP A 110 28.41 25.56 -17.01
CA ASP A 110 29.24 26.10 -18.09
C ASP A 110 29.96 27.39 -17.70
N ALA A 111 29.35 28.17 -16.79
CA ALA A 111 29.91 29.39 -16.22
C ALA A 111 30.98 29.15 -15.12
N HIS A 112 31.20 27.90 -14.71
CA HIS A 112 32.25 27.51 -13.76
C HIS A 112 33.39 26.75 -14.45
N GLU A 113 34.56 26.74 -13.81
CA GLU A 113 35.68 25.89 -14.17
C GLU A 113 35.28 24.41 -14.09
N GLN A 114 35.91 23.57 -14.89
CA GLN A 114 35.59 22.14 -14.89
C GLN A 114 36.00 21.52 -13.55
N LYS A 115 35.16 20.62 -13.02
CA LYS A 115 35.46 19.85 -11.81
C LYS A 115 36.85 19.20 -11.95
N PRO A 116 37.79 19.42 -11.01
CA PRO A 116 39.09 18.75 -11.05
C PRO A 116 38.88 17.23 -11.05
N ALA A 117 39.51 16.53 -12.00
CA ALA A 117 39.47 15.08 -12.04
C ALA A 117 40.20 14.53 -10.80
N ALA A 118 39.53 13.70 -10.01
CA ALA A 118 40.17 12.99 -8.91
C ALA A 118 41.37 12.19 -9.44
N SER A 119 42.53 12.35 -8.81
CA SER A 119 43.78 11.73 -9.24
C SER A 119 43.66 10.20 -9.22
N SER A 120 43.41 9.60 -10.38
CA SER A 120 43.59 8.18 -10.62
C SER A 120 45.08 7.90 -10.76
N GLN A 121 45.72 7.34 -9.73
CA GLN A 121 47.02 6.70 -9.89
C GLN A 121 46.86 5.33 -10.56
N ASP A 122 47.83 5.05 -11.43
CA ASP A 122 48.24 3.76 -12.00
C ASP A 122 47.50 3.21 -13.24
N THR A 123 47.95 3.72 -14.39
CA THR A 123 48.04 2.96 -15.64
C THR A 123 49.08 1.83 -15.52
N LYS A 124 48.63 0.66 -15.09
CA LYS A 124 49.25 -0.66 -15.36
C LYS A 124 48.13 -1.70 -15.30
N PRO A 125 48.11 -2.77 -16.13
CA PRO A 125 47.01 -3.75 -16.10
C PRO A 125 46.99 -4.40 -14.72
N LYS A 126 46.02 -4.01 -13.88
CA LYS A 126 45.83 -4.59 -12.56
C LYS A 126 45.40 -6.04 -12.77
N ALA A 127 46.11 -6.97 -12.15
CA ALA A 127 45.62 -8.34 -12.02
C ALA A 127 44.20 -8.27 -11.44
N LYS A 128 43.28 -9.09 -11.97
CA LYS A 128 41.91 -9.16 -11.49
C LYS A 128 41.90 -9.45 -9.99
N LEU A 129 40.99 -8.83 -9.24
CA LEU A 129 40.81 -9.09 -7.81
C LEU A 129 40.32 -10.53 -7.61
N PRO A 130 40.81 -11.28 -6.60
CA PRO A 130 40.41 -12.66 -6.40
C PRO A 130 38.91 -12.77 -6.08
N TRP A 131 38.26 -13.80 -6.63
CA TRP A 131 36.88 -14.13 -6.30
C TRP A 131 36.80 -14.72 -4.89
N VAL A 132 36.04 -14.09 -4.01
CA VAL A 132 35.76 -14.59 -2.65
C VAL A 132 34.35 -15.15 -2.63
N ASP A 133 34.26 -16.47 -2.48
CA ASP A 133 32.97 -17.16 -2.31
C ASP A 133 32.54 -17.08 -0.84
N ARG A 134 31.35 -16.54 -0.60
CA ARG A 134 30.77 -16.43 0.73
C ARG A 134 29.25 -16.46 0.65
N ASP A 135 28.67 -17.44 1.33
CA ASP A 135 27.30 -17.87 1.09
C ASP A 135 26.33 -17.38 2.18
N THR A 136 26.86 -16.68 3.18
CA THR A 136 26.13 -16.19 4.35
C THR A 136 26.49 -14.75 4.67
N ILE A 137 25.46 -13.89 4.73
CA ILE A 137 25.56 -12.53 5.26
C ILE A 137 25.44 -12.63 6.78
N ASP A 138 26.57 -12.74 7.47
CA ASP A 138 26.59 -12.74 8.93
C ASP A 138 26.62 -11.32 9.51
N LEU A 139 26.52 -11.21 10.84
CA LEU A 139 26.50 -9.93 11.54
C LEU A 139 27.72 -9.07 11.20
N LYS A 140 28.89 -9.70 10.99
CA LYS A 140 30.15 -9.03 10.65
C LYS A 140 30.13 -8.46 9.24
N CYS A 141 29.50 -9.15 8.29
CA CYS A 141 29.24 -8.62 6.97
C CYS A 141 28.26 -7.44 7.03
N MET A 142 27.16 -7.53 7.78
CA MET A 142 26.21 -6.42 7.92
C MET A 142 26.86 -5.16 8.51
N GLU A 143 27.65 -5.31 9.58
CA GLU A 143 28.40 -4.21 10.18
C GLU A 143 29.40 -3.61 9.18
N THR A 144 30.14 -4.45 8.44
CA THR A 144 31.11 -3.99 7.45
C THR A 144 30.43 -3.29 6.26
N TYR A 145 29.26 -3.77 5.86
CA TYR A 145 28.45 -3.22 4.78
C TYR A 145 27.89 -1.84 5.14
N HIS A 146 27.39 -1.65 6.37
CA HIS A 146 26.94 -0.33 6.85
C HIS A 146 28.06 0.72 6.87
N ARG A 147 29.31 0.28 7.08
CA ARG A 147 30.48 1.15 7.14
C ARG A 147 30.99 1.59 5.77
N MET A 148 30.51 1.00 4.66
CA MET A 148 30.92 1.35 3.29
C MET A 148 30.65 2.80 2.91
N LEU A 149 29.80 3.49 3.67
CA LEU A 149 29.33 4.84 3.40
C LEU A 149 29.80 5.86 4.45
N GLU A 150 30.61 5.41 5.41
CA GLU A 150 31.20 6.28 6.42
C GLU A 150 32.27 7.19 5.81
N ALA A 151 32.72 8.19 6.57
CA ALA A 151 33.80 9.08 6.15
C ALA A 151 35.16 8.36 6.02
N SER A 152 35.29 7.15 6.58
CA SER A 152 36.47 6.30 6.47
C SER A 152 36.03 4.85 6.21
N PRO A 153 35.60 4.55 4.97
CA PRO A 153 35.04 3.25 4.63
C PRO A 153 36.12 2.15 4.66
N PRO A 154 35.74 0.90 4.97
CA PRO A 154 36.63 -0.24 4.79
C PRO A 154 37.04 -0.37 3.31
N SER A 155 38.26 -0.86 3.04
CA SER A 155 38.72 -1.03 1.65
C SER A 155 37.85 -2.04 0.90
N GLY A 156 37.80 -1.93 -0.44
CA GLY A 156 37.04 -2.88 -1.27
C GLY A 156 37.49 -4.33 -1.06
N GLU A 157 38.78 -4.54 -0.82
CA GLU A 157 39.35 -5.85 -0.47
C GLU A 157 38.80 -6.37 0.87
N THR A 158 38.74 -5.53 1.91
CA THR A 158 38.16 -5.91 3.21
C THR A 158 36.68 -6.23 3.08
N VAL A 159 35.91 -5.44 2.32
CA VAL A 159 34.49 -5.73 2.10
C VAL A 159 34.32 -7.03 1.31
N ASN A 160 35.12 -7.24 0.26
CA ASN A 160 35.11 -8.45 -0.55
C ASN A 160 35.46 -9.70 0.28
N GLU A 161 36.46 -9.61 1.16
CA GLU A 161 36.85 -10.69 2.08
C GLU A 161 35.77 -10.99 3.12
N VAL A 162 35.13 -9.94 3.67
CA VAL A 162 34.15 -10.09 4.76
C VAL A 162 32.74 -10.41 4.25
N CYS A 163 32.37 -10.03 3.03
CA CYS A 163 31.01 -10.19 2.52
C CYS A 163 30.90 -11.08 1.27
N GLY A 164 32.01 -11.43 0.64
CA GLY A 164 32.05 -12.13 -0.64
C GLY A 164 31.85 -11.20 -1.85
N THR A 165 32.36 -11.62 -3.00
CA THR A 165 32.38 -10.83 -4.24
C THR A 165 30.97 -10.53 -4.78
N GLU A 166 30.06 -11.49 -4.65
CA GLU A 166 28.69 -11.34 -5.14
C GLU A 166 27.91 -10.29 -4.35
N THR A 167 27.97 -10.34 -3.00
CA THR A 167 27.31 -9.37 -2.12
C THR A 167 27.90 -7.97 -2.27
N PHE A 168 29.23 -7.88 -2.36
CA PHE A 168 29.94 -6.62 -2.54
C PHE A 168 29.57 -5.95 -3.88
N CYS A 169 29.65 -6.67 -4.99
CA CYS A 169 29.37 -6.09 -6.30
C CYS A 169 27.88 -5.77 -6.53
N LYS A 170 26.94 -6.50 -5.92
CA LYS A 170 25.50 -6.18 -5.99
C LYS A 170 25.11 -4.89 -5.26
N ALA A 171 25.96 -4.36 -4.38
CA ALA A 171 25.72 -3.08 -3.70
C ALA A 171 25.57 -1.89 -4.67
N PHE A 172 26.08 -2.05 -5.90
CA PHE A 172 26.11 -1.00 -6.93
C PHE A 172 24.84 -0.98 -7.82
N ASP A 173 23.80 -1.77 -7.53
CA ASP A 173 22.53 -1.84 -8.30
C ASP A 173 21.26 -1.47 -7.52
N LEU A 174 21.37 -0.99 -6.27
CA LEU A 174 20.18 -0.79 -5.43
C LEU A 174 19.29 0.38 -5.94
N PRO A 175 18.03 0.10 -6.36
CA PRO A 175 17.28 0.96 -7.28
C PRO A 175 16.67 2.23 -6.69
N ASN A 176 16.82 2.50 -5.39
CA ASN A 176 16.08 3.59 -4.74
C ASN A 176 16.94 4.75 -4.20
N TRP A 177 18.28 4.67 -4.23
CA TRP A 177 19.15 5.63 -3.53
C TRP A 177 20.28 6.20 -4.42
N SER A 178 19.93 7.06 -5.38
CA SER A 178 20.86 7.66 -6.36
C SER A 178 22.04 8.43 -5.73
N GLY A 179 21.82 9.09 -4.58
CA GLY A 179 22.90 9.78 -3.85
C GLY A 179 23.91 8.85 -3.19
N MET A 180 23.48 7.63 -2.81
CA MET A 180 24.32 6.68 -2.11
C MET A 180 25.20 5.86 -3.07
N LEU A 181 24.67 5.52 -4.25
CA LEU A 181 25.41 4.86 -5.32
C LEU A 181 26.61 5.71 -5.79
N ARG A 182 26.46 7.05 -5.84
CA ARG A 182 27.55 7.95 -6.18
C ARG A 182 28.70 7.85 -5.16
N LYS A 183 28.38 7.85 -3.87
CA LYS A 183 29.36 7.73 -2.79
C LYS A 183 30.07 6.37 -2.81
N LEU A 184 29.34 5.29 -3.12
CA LEU A 184 29.90 3.96 -3.34
C LEU A 184 30.88 3.94 -4.52
N ALA A 185 30.51 4.51 -5.66
CA ALA A 185 31.36 4.60 -6.84
C ALA A 185 32.62 5.43 -6.59
N GLU A 186 32.52 6.52 -5.83
CA GLU A 186 33.66 7.35 -5.40
C GLU A 186 34.58 6.60 -4.43
N ASN A 187 34.02 5.88 -3.44
CA ASN A 187 34.79 5.16 -2.43
C ASN A 187 35.51 3.91 -2.97
N TYR A 188 34.92 3.23 -3.95
CA TYR A 188 35.39 1.90 -4.39
C TYR A 188 35.78 1.83 -5.87
N GLY A 189 35.52 2.88 -6.66
CA GLY A 189 35.97 3.01 -8.04
C GLY A 189 35.16 2.21 -9.08
N PHE A 190 34.00 1.67 -8.72
CA PHE A 190 33.13 0.91 -9.64
C PHE A 190 31.91 1.72 -10.04
N ALA A 191 31.70 1.89 -11.34
CA ALA A 191 30.58 2.67 -11.88
C ALA A 191 29.22 1.97 -11.74
N ASN A 192 29.23 0.63 -11.70
CA ASN A 192 28.05 -0.22 -11.58
C ASN A 192 28.47 -1.65 -11.20
N THR A 193 27.47 -2.50 -10.94
CA THR A 193 27.63 -3.92 -10.60
C THR A 193 28.48 -4.68 -11.61
N GLN A 194 28.28 -4.44 -12.91
CA GLN A 194 29.03 -5.14 -13.97
C GLN A 194 30.51 -4.74 -13.96
N ALA A 195 30.81 -3.45 -13.82
CA ALA A 195 32.19 -2.95 -13.72
C ALA A 195 32.91 -3.53 -12.49
N CYS A 196 32.20 -3.74 -11.39
CA CYS A 196 32.74 -4.43 -10.21
C CYS A 196 33.07 -5.90 -10.50
N PHE A 197 32.15 -6.64 -11.14
CA PHE A 197 32.40 -8.04 -11.50
C PHE A 197 33.53 -8.20 -12.53
N ASP A 198 33.63 -7.32 -13.51
CA ASP A 198 34.67 -7.38 -14.55
C ASP A 198 36.09 -7.19 -13.97
N ALA A 199 36.18 -6.43 -12.86
CA ALA A 199 37.41 -6.21 -12.11
C ALA A 199 37.84 -7.38 -11.23
N HIS A 200 36.96 -8.38 -11.03
CA HIS A 200 37.25 -9.60 -10.29
C HIS A 200 37.57 -10.78 -11.24
N GLU A 201 38.25 -11.79 -10.69
CA GLU A 201 38.40 -13.10 -11.30
C GLU A 201 37.02 -13.70 -11.55
N GLN A 202 36.89 -14.51 -12.59
CA GLN A 202 35.61 -15.14 -12.89
C GLN A 202 35.21 -16.07 -11.74
N LYS A 203 33.93 -16.05 -11.36
CA LYS A 203 33.37 -17.01 -10.42
C LYS A 203 33.80 -18.42 -10.84
N PRO A 204 34.44 -19.21 -9.97
CA PRO A 204 34.79 -20.59 -10.28
C PRO A 204 33.53 -21.32 -10.74
N ALA A 205 33.55 -21.90 -11.94
CA ALA A 205 32.44 -22.69 -12.43
C ALA A 205 32.24 -23.86 -11.47
N ALA A 206 31.08 -23.93 -10.81
CA ALA A 206 30.66 -25.12 -10.10
C ALA A 206 30.75 -26.28 -11.10
N SER A 207 31.44 -27.36 -10.73
CA SER A 207 31.62 -28.53 -11.58
C SER A 207 30.26 -29.08 -11.96
N SER A 208 29.79 -28.75 -13.16
CA SER A 208 28.63 -29.38 -13.78
C SER A 208 29.02 -30.79 -14.21
N GLN A 209 28.84 -31.76 -13.33
CA GLN A 209 28.67 -33.15 -13.73
C GLN A 209 27.19 -33.35 -14.07
N ASP A 210 26.83 -33.24 -15.34
CA ASP A 210 26.78 -34.40 -16.22
C ASP A 210 26.13 -34.05 -17.56
N THR A 211 26.85 -34.39 -18.62
CA THR A 211 26.39 -34.43 -20.00
C THR A 211 25.24 -35.43 -20.15
N LYS A 212 24.10 -34.94 -20.66
CA LYS A 212 22.99 -35.67 -21.29
C LYS A 212 23.27 -37.13 -21.70
N PRO A 213 22.42 -38.06 -21.21
CA PRO A 213 21.65 -38.96 -22.08
C PRO A 213 20.15 -38.87 -21.74
N LYS A 214 19.26 -38.51 -22.67
CA LYS A 214 18.51 -39.46 -23.52
C LYS A 214 17.74 -40.57 -22.76
N ALA A 215 17.12 -40.23 -21.64
CA ALA A 215 15.91 -40.87 -21.11
C ALA A 215 15.08 -39.79 -20.40
N LYS A 216 13.75 -39.86 -20.46
CA LYS A 216 12.88 -38.99 -19.66
C LYS A 216 13.07 -39.35 -18.18
N LEU A 217 13.03 -38.34 -17.30
CA LEU A 217 13.08 -38.56 -15.86
C LEU A 217 11.78 -39.22 -15.39
N PRO A 218 11.80 -40.20 -14.46
CA PRO A 218 10.58 -40.84 -13.99
C PRO A 218 9.67 -39.83 -13.28
N TRP A 219 8.36 -39.93 -13.54
CA TRP A 219 7.35 -39.16 -12.80
C TRP A 219 7.30 -39.64 -11.35
N VAL A 220 7.51 -38.72 -10.41
CA VAL A 220 7.39 -38.96 -8.97
C VAL A 220 6.10 -38.30 -8.51
N ASP A 221 5.10 -39.13 -8.23
CA ASP A 221 3.84 -38.69 -7.64
C ASP A 221 4.05 -38.45 -6.14
N ARG A 222 3.80 -37.21 -5.72
CA ARG A 222 3.88 -36.81 -4.32
C ARG A 222 2.81 -35.75 -4.04
N ASP A 223 1.85 -36.14 -3.24
CA ASP A 223 0.67 -35.37 -2.84
C ASP A 223 0.92 -34.43 -1.65
N THR A 224 2.11 -34.49 -1.04
CA THR A 224 2.41 -33.82 0.23
C THR A 224 3.79 -33.15 0.24
N ILE A 225 3.78 -31.82 0.43
CA ILE A 225 4.97 -31.01 0.71
C ILE A 225 5.27 -31.12 2.21
N ASP A 226 6.22 -31.98 2.58
CA ASP A 226 6.67 -32.14 3.96
C ASP A 226 7.86 -31.19 4.28
N LEU A 227 8.28 -31.19 5.54
CA LEU A 227 9.40 -30.34 6.00
C LEU A 227 10.69 -30.62 5.19
N LYS A 228 10.91 -31.88 4.80
CA LYS A 228 12.08 -32.29 4.02
C LYS A 228 12.02 -31.74 2.60
N CYS A 229 10.83 -31.69 1.99
CA CYS A 229 10.62 -31.02 0.72
C CYS A 229 10.82 -29.52 0.85
N MET A 230 10.30 -28.87 1.88
CA MET A 230 10.52 -27.43 2.08
C MET A 230 12.01 -27.08 2.26
N GLU A 231 12.73 -27.84 3.09
CA GLU A 231 14.19 -27.69 3.24
C GLU A 231 14.91 -27.92 1.90
N THR A 232 14.56 -28.97 1.16
CA THR A 232 15.16 -29.26 -0.15
C THR A 232 14.84 -28.18 -1.19
N TYR A 233 13.63 -27.62 -1.15
CA TYR A 233 13.16 -26.56 -2.03
C TYR A 233 13.88 -25.24 -1.77
N HIS A 234 14.08 -24.87 -0.50
CA HIS A 234 14.86 -23.69 -0.13
C HIS A 234 16.32 -23.77 -0.63
N ARG A 235 16.86 -24.99 -0.70
CA ARG A 235 18.23 -25.25 -1.16
C ARG A 235 18.40 -25.17 -2.68
N MET A 236 17.32 -25.13 -3.46
CA MET A 236 17.38 -25.07 -4.93
C MET A 236 18.08 -23.81 -5.48
N LEU A 237 18.14 -22.75 -4.66
CA LEU A 237 18.78 -21.48 -5.00
C LEU A 237 20.16 -21.29 -4.36
N GLU A 238 20.64 -22.28 -3.60
CA GLU A 238 21.95 -22.23 -2.98
C GLU A 238 23.08 -22.36 -4.03
N ALA A 239 24.32 -22.09 -3.61
CA ALA A 239 25.49 -22.21 -4.48
C ALA A 239 25.77 -23.68 -4.88
N SER A 240 25.33 -24.65 -4.06
CA SER A 240 25.38 -26.08 -4.34
C SER A 240 23.96 -26.67 -4.23
N PRO A 241 23.11 -26.43 -5.25
CA PRO A 241 21.73 -26.88 -5.20
C PRO A 241 21.67 -28.42 -5.22
N PRO A 242 20.67 -29.04 -4.56
CA PRO A 242 20.40 -30.46 -4.75
C PRO A 242 20.16 -30.75 -6.23
N SER A 243 20.57 -31.92 -6.73
CA SER A 243 20.33 -32.31 -8.13
C SER A 243 18.83 -32.29 -8.44
N GLY A 244 18.47 -32.04 -9.71
CA GLY A 244 17.05 -32.07 -10.13
C GLY A 244 16.37 -33.40 -9.77
N GLU A 245 17.09 -34.51 -9.85
CA GLU A 245 16.63 -35.83 -9.41
C GLU A 245 16.34 -35.88 -7.91
N THR A 246 17.22 -35.31 -7.08
CA THR A 246 17.02 -35.24 -5.62
C THR A 246 15.79 -34.40 -5.28
N VAL A 247 15.61 -33.26 -5.95
CA VAL A 247 14.43 -32.42 -5.72
C VAL A 247 13.16 -33.13 -6.19
N ASN A 248 13.19 -33.75 -7.37
CA ASN A 248 12.07 -34.53 -7.92
C ASN A 248 11.68 -35.71 -7.01
N GLU A 249 12.66 -36.44 -6.46
CA GLU A 249 12.42 -37.55 -5.53
C GLU A 249 11.83 -37.07 -4.19
N VAL A 250 12.33 -35.94 -3.67
CA VAL A 250 11.91 -35.44 -2.35
C VAL A 250 10.59 -34.66 -2.42
N CYS A 251 10.33 -33.92 -3.50
CA CYS A 251 9.18 -33.01 -3.61
C CYS A 251 8.11 -33.43 -4.61
N GLY A 252 8.37 -34.42 -5.47
CA GLY A 252 7.48 -34.80 -6.56
C GLY A 252 7.66 -33.93 -7.81
N THR A 253 7.31 -34.50 -8.97
CA THR A 253 7.53 -33.87 -10.29
C THR A 253 6.72 -32.59 -10.47
N GLU A 254 5.48 -32.58 -9.98
CA GLU A 254 4.61 -31.40 -10.09
C GLU A 254 5.15 -30.21 -9.29
N THR A 255 5.51 -30.42 -8.02
CA THR A 255 6.07 -29.38 -7.14
C THR A 255 7.40 -28.85 -7.68
N PHE A 256 8.26 -29.75 -8.15
CA PHE A 256 9.55 -29.38 -8.74
C PHE A 256 9.38 -28.55 -10.01
N CYS A 257 8.54 -28.99 -10.95
CA CYS A 257 8.37 -28.29 -12.22
C CYS A 257 7.56 -26.99 -12.11
N LYS A 258 6.61 -26.87 -11.17
CA LYS A 258 5.89 -25.61 -10.91
C LYS A 258 6.78 -24.50 -10.34
N ALA A 259 7.95 -24.82 -9.80
CA ALA A 259 8.92 -23.83 -9.34
C ALA A 259 9.37 -22.85 -10.45
N PHE A 260 9.21 -23.25 -11.72
CA PHE A 260 9.63 -22.48 -12.89
C PHE A 260 8.55 -21.51 -13.42
N ASP A 261 7.39 -21.36 -12.74
CA ASP A 261 6.28 -20.47 -13.16
C ASP A 261 5.99 -19.28 -12.23
N LEU A 262 6.84 -19.02 -11.22
CA LEU A 262 6.55 -18.00 -10.20
C LEU A 262 6.60 -16.56 -10.78
N PRO A 263 5.47 -15.82 -10.85
CA PRO A 263 5.30 -14.67 -11.75
C PRO A 263 5.98 -13.36 -11.32
N ASN A 264 6.62 -13.29 -10.15
CA ASN A 264 7.14 -12.02 -9.61
C ASN A 264 8.66 -11.99 -9.37
N TRP A 265 9.40 -13.01 -9.81
CA TRP A 265 10.79 -13.25 -9.38
C TRP A 265 11.71 -13.54 -10.58
N SER A 266 11.78 -12.61 -11.54
CA SER A 266 12.57 -12.76 -12.79
C SER A 266 14.06 -13.10 -12.56
N GLY A 267 14.67 -12.60 -11.46
CA GLY A 267 16.04 -12.93 -11.09
C GLY A 267 16.23 -14.35 -10.53
N MET A 268 15.22 -14.89 -9.85
CA MET A 268 15.24 -16.23 -9.27
C MET A 268 14.98 -17.30 -10.33
N LEU A 269 14.05 -17.06 -11.25
CA LEU A 269 13.78 -17.94 -12.39
C LEU A 269 15.03 -18.14 -13.26
N ARG A 270 15.83 -17.07 -13.46
CA ARG A 270 17.10 -17.18 -14.18
C ARG A 270 18.07 -18.13 -13.48
N LYS A 271 18.18 -18.05 -12.15
CA LYS A 271 19.04 -18.93 -11.34
C LYS A 271 18.57 -20.38 -11.33
N LEU A 272 17.25 -20.61 -11.26
CA LEU A 272 16.64 -21.93 -11.40
C LEU A 272 16.92 -22.55 -12.77
N ALA A 273 16.75 -21.77 -13.84
CA ALA A 273 17.04 -22.22 -15.20
C ALA A 273 18.54 -22.52 -15.40
N GLU A 274 19.43 -21.73 -14.81
CA GLU A 274 20.88 -21.97 -14.79
C GLU A 274 21.25 -23.25 -14.00
N ASN A 275 20.62 -23.47 -12.84
CA ASN A 275 20.92 -24.60 -11.95
C ASN A 275 20.40 -25.95 -12.47
N TYR A 276 19.21 -25.96 -13.11
CA TYR A 276 18.49 -27.19 -13.46
C TYR A 276 18.27 -27.38 -14.96
N GLY A 277 18.58 -26.38 -15.79
CA GLY A 277 18.54 -26.50 -17.25
C GLY A 277 17.14 -26.42 -17.89
N PHE A 278 16.10 -26.05 -17.13
CA PHE A 278 14.74 -25.91 -17.65
C PHE A 278 14.38 -24.43 -17.87
N ALA A 279 13.90 -24.10 -19.06
CA ALA A 279 13.56 -22.72 -19.42
C ALA A 279 12.25 -22.23 -18.80
N ASN A 280 11.33 -23.14 -18.49
CA ASN A 280 10.02 -22.89 -17.91
C ASN A 280 9.41 -24.22 -17.40
N THR A 281 8.26 -24.13 -16.74
CA THR A 281 7.50 -25.25 -16.20
C THR A 281 7.22 -26.34 -17.24
N GLN A 282 6.81 -25.95 -18.46
CA GLN A 282 6.53 -26.91 -19.52
C GLN A 282 7.78 -27.68 -19.97
N ALA A 283 8.92 -27.00 -20.11
CA ALA A 283 10.18 -27.63 -20.46
C ALA A 283 10.65 -28.63 -19.39
N CYS A 284 10.33 -28.37 -18.12
CA CYS A 284 10.56 -29.32 -17.03
C CYS A 284 9.66 -30.55 -17.14
N PHE A 285 8.36 -30.37 -17.38
CA PHE A 285 7.42 -31.48 -17.55
C PHE A 285 7.74 -32.34 -18.78
N ASP A 286 8.13 -31.73 -19.90
CA ASP A 286 8.49 -32.44 -21.13
C ASP A 286 9.72 -33.35 -20.94
N ALA A 287 10.59 -33.00 -19.99
CA ALA A 287 11.77 -33.78 -19.61
C ALA A 287 11.44 -34.97 -18.69
N HIS A 288 10.22 -35.07 -18.18
CA HIS A 288 9.74 -36.19 -17.37
C HIS A 288 8.86 -37.15 -18.20
N ASP A 289 8.72 -38.37 -17.70
CA ASP A 289 7.71 -39.32 -18.16
C ASP A 289 6.31 -38.72 -17.96
N SER A 290 5.39 -39.07 -18.85
CA SER A 290 4.01 -38.62 -18.73
C SER A 290 3.44 -39.09 -17.40
N GLU A 291 2.68 -38.22 -16.73
CA GLU A 291 1.86 -38.62 -15.59
C GLU A 291 1.04 -39.87 -15.99
N PRO A 292 1.04 -40.95 -15.19
CA PRO A 292 0.33 -42.17 -15.54
C PRO A 292 -1.17 -41.91 -15.69
N THR A 293 -1.64 -41.84 -16.93
CA THR A 293 -3.05 -41.61 -17.27
C THR A 293 -3.87 -42.85 -16.95
N VAL A 294 -4.87 -42.70 -16.08
CA VAL A 294 -5.93 -43.71 -15.91
C VAL A 294 -6.89 -43.53 -17.09
N ASP A 295 -6.98 -44.54 -17.97
CA ASP A 295 -7.63 -44.47 -19.29
C ASP A 295 -9.12 -44.05 -19.31
N ALA A 296 -9.47 -43.48 -20.47
CA ALA A 296 -10.65 -42.72 -20.90
C ALA A 296 -12.05 -43.35 -20.81
N GLN A 297 -13.08 -42.49 -20.63
CA GLN A 297 -14.26 -42.48 -21.51
C GLN A 297 -14.98 -41.10 -21.57
N GLU A 298 -15.58 -40.84 -22.74
CA GLU A 298 -15.97 -39.57 -23.38
C GLU A 298 -17.01 -38.66 -22.68
N ALA A 299 -16.85 -37.35 -22.92
CA ALA A 299 -17.78 -36.24 -22.68
C ALA A 299 -18.81 -36.10 -23.85
N PRO A 300 -19.83 -35.17 -23.87
CA PRO A 300 -19.94 -33.96 -23.04
C PRO A 300 -21.35 -33.45 -22.65
N LYS A 301 -21.48 -32.88 -21.44
CA LYS A 301 -21.73 -31.43 -21.17
C LYS A 301 -22.33 -31.21 -19.78
N ASP A 302 -21.76 -30.20 -19.10
CA ASP A 302 -22.25 -29.45 -17.94
C ASP A 302 -21.96 -30.00 -16.52
N GLN A 303 -20.76 -29.71 -15.99
CA GLN A 303 -20.32 -29.87 -14.58
C GLN A 303 -19.16 -28.86 -14.36
N SER A 304 -19.07 -27.96 -13.36
CA SER A 304 -19.21 -28.05 -11.89
C SER A 304 -18.41 -29.18 -11.24
N GLU A 305 -17.34 -28.80 -10.54
CA GLU A 305 -16.51 -29.60 -9.61
C GLU A 305 -15.42 -30.53 -10.18
N PRO A 306 -14.19 -30.53 -9.63
CA PRO A 306 -13.18 -31.54 -9.91
C PRO A 306 -13.55 -32.86 -9.20
N SER A 307 -13.58 -33.95 -9.97
CA SER A 307 -13.96 -35.29 -9.55
C SER A 307 -12.95 -35.93 -8.59
N ALA A 308 -13.05 -35.62 -7.31
CA ALA A 308 -12.52 -36.51 -6.28
C ALA A 308 -13.24 -37.88 -6.38
N LYS A 309 -12.49 -38.97 -6.52
CA LYS A 309 -13.01 -40.35 -6.53
C LYS A 309 -13.89 -40.55 -5.30
N LEU A 310 -15.19 -40.78 -5.49
CA LEU A 310 -16.09 -41.15 -4.42
C LEU A 310 -15.79 -42.59 -3.95
N PRO A 311 -15.96 -42.89 -2.66
CA PRO A 311 -16.21 -41.98 -1.54
C PRO A 311 -14.91 -41.33 -1.00
N TRP A 312 -15.00 -40.10 -0.48
CA TRP A 312 -13.87 -39.39 0.12
C TRP A 312 -14.28 -38.58 1.36
N ILE A 313 -13.30 -38.29 2.20
CA ILE A 313 -13.40 -37.43 3.37
C ILE A 313 -12.11 -36.61 3.49
N GLU A 314 -12.25 -35.31 3.78
CA GLU A 314 -11.13 -34.37 3.91
C GLU A 314 -11.34 -33.47 5.12
N TYR A 315 -10.27 -33.20 5.86
CA TYR A 315 -10.26 -32.22 6.95
C TYR A 315 -10.06 -30.80 6.40
N ASP A 316 -11.00 -29.90 6.66
CA ASP A 316 -10.91 -28.52 6.21
C ASP A 316 -9.96 -27.70 7.12
N LYS A 317 -8.68 -27.68 6.75
CA LYS A 317 -7.62 -26.94 7.48
C LYS A 317 -7.83 -25.43 7.50
N SER A 318 -8.67 -24.88 6.61
CA SER A 318 -8.99 -23.45 6.59
C SER A 318 -10.06 -23.08 7.62
N SER A 319 -10.77 -24.07 8.14
CA SER A 319 -11.77 -23.91 9.19
C SER A 319 -11.11 -23.95 10.58
N PRO A 320 -11.40 -22.99 11.48
CA PRO A 320 -10.87 -23.03 12.85
C PRO A 320 -11.58 -24.09 13.71
N SER A 321 -12.74 -24.58 13.26
CA SER A 321 -13.47 -25.70 13.86
C SER A 321 -13.10 -27.04 13.23
N LEU A 322 -13.35 -28.13 13.97
CA LEU A 322 -13.13 -29.50 13.52
C LEU A 322 -14.14 -29.88 12.41
N THR A 323 -13.89 -29.39 11.19
CA THR A 323 -14.80 -29.47 10.05
C THR A 323 -14.29 -30.44 8.99
N PHE A 324 -15.17 -31.29 8.47
CA PHE A 324 -14.86 -32.27 7.43
C PHE A 324 -15.74 -32.07 6.20
N LYS A 325 -15.12 -32.05 5.03
CA LYS A 325 -15.84 -32.21 3.77
C LYS A 325 -15.86 -33.68 3.40
N TYR A 326 -16.97 -34.15 2.87
CA TYR A 326 -17.11 -35.55 2.51
C TYR A 326 -18.06 -35.72 1.32
N ALA A 327 -17.90 -36.85 0.63
CA ALA A 327 -18.87 -37.31 -0.33
C ALA A 327 -18.85 -38.84 -0.46
N THR A 328 -20.01 -39.45 -0.70
CA THR A 328 -20.18 -40.88 -0.85
C THR A 328 -21.30 -41.21 -1.85
N SER A 329 -21.12 -42.28 -2.62
CA SER A 329 -22.17 -42.84 -3.48
C SER A 329 -23.18 -43.69 -2.70
N GLN A 330 -22.91 -43.99 -1.43
CA GLN A 330 -23.77 -44.77 -0.53
C GLN A 330 -24.38 -43.83 0.53
N SER A 331 -25.23 -42.90 0.10
CA SER A 331 -25.87 -41.96 1.02
C SER A 331 -26.91 -42.64 1.91
N SER A 332 -26.93 -42.26 3.18
CA SER A 332 -27.91 -42.71 4.17
C SER A 332 -27.97 -41.67 5.29
N SER A 333 -29.16 -41.44 5.84
CA SER A 333 -29.34 -40.57 7.01
C SER A 333 -28.59 -41.06 8.26
N ASP A 334 -28.19 -42.32 8.26
CA ASP A 334 -27.51 -42.98 9.37
C ASP A 334 -26.00 -43.11 9.13
N ASN A 335 -25.47 -42.54 8.05
CA ASN A 335 -24.03 -42.37 7.88
C ASN A 335 -23.50 -41.36 8.90
N TRP A 336 -22.27 -41.53 9.32
CA TRP A 336 -21.66 -40.68 10.35
C TRP A 336 -20.16 -40.59 10.17
N ILE A 337 -19.57 -39.49 10.64
CA ILE A 337 -18.12 -39.32 10.67
C ILE A 337 -17.65 -39.44 12.11
N GLY A 338 -16.67 -40.32 12.34
CA GLY A 338 -16.03 -40.50 13.64
C GLY A 338 -14.54 -40.18 13.60
N ILE A 339 -14.03 -39.68 14.73
CA ILE A 339 -12.62 -39.29 14.91
C ILE A 339 -11.94 -40.15 15.98
N TRP A 340 -10.72 -40.61 15.71
CA TRP A 340 -9.89 -41.35 16.65
C TRP A 340 -8.47 -40.80 16.69
N PRO A 341 -7.72 -40.96 17.79
CA PRO A 341 -6.27 -40.75 17.79
C PRO A 341 -5.60 -41.57 16.68
N GLU A 342 -4.56 -41.02 16.05
CA GLU A 342 -3.87 -41.71 14.95
C GLU A 342 -3.36 -43.11 15.37
N ASP A 343 -2.86 -43.21 16.61
CA ASP A 343 -2.30 -44.41 17.23
C ASP A 343 -3.34 -45.40 17.79
N ASP A 344 -4.64 -45.09 17.70
CA ASP A 344 -5.70 -45.97 18.18
C ASP A 344 -5.86 -47.20 17.27
N THR A 345 -5.44 -48.37 17.77
CA THR A 345 -5.50 -49.64 17.01
C THR A 345 -6.89 -50.27 16.95
N GLN A 346 -7.87 -49.73 17.68
CA GLN A 346 -9.25 -50.24 17.74
C GLN A 346 -10.22 -49.48 16.83
N ALA A 347 -9.79 -48.36 16.24
CA ALA A 347 -10.58 -47.61 15.27
C ALA A 347 -10.89 -48.45 14.00
N PRO A 348 -12.07 -48.28 13.36
CA PRO A 348 -13.21 -47.45 13.76
C PRO A 348 -14.29 -48.21 14.56
N THR A 349 -13.94 -49.32 15.24
CA THR A 349 -14.94 -50.26 15.78
C THR A 349 -15.63 -49.81 17.08
N TRP A 350 -14.96 -49.01 17.92
CA TRP A 350 -15.52 -48.47 19.16
C TRP A 350 -14.79 -47.19 19.57
N GLY A 351 -15.45 -46.32 20.36
CA GLY A 351 -14.77 -45.31 21.18
C GLY A 351 -14.23 -44.10 20.40
N SER A 352 -14.99 -43.61 19.42
CA SER A 352 -14.63 -42.35 18.76
C SER A 352 -14.48 -41.23 19.79
N THR A 353 -13.45 -40.41 19.61
CA THR A 353 -13.21 -39.20 20.41
C THR A 353 -14.36 -38.22 20.23
N THR A 354 -14.84 -38.06 19.00
CA THR A 354 -16.04 -37.30 18.67
C THR A 354 -16.63 -37.81 17.36
N TRP A 355 -17.92 -37.59 17.15
CA TRP A 355 -18.64 -38.01 15.95
C TRP A 355 -19.94 -37.23 15.76
N ASP A 356 -20.45 -37.19 14.54
CA ASP A 356 -21.79 -36.68 14.20
C ASP A 356 -22.28 -37.29 12.88
N TYR A 357 -23.57 -37.15 12.59
CA TYR A 357 -24.22 -37.72 11.41
C TYR A 357 -23.91 -36.96 10.12
N ALA A 358 -23.52 -37.71 9.09
CA ALA A 358 -23.23 -37.27 7.73
C ALA A 358 -24.39 -37.65 6.81
N LYS A 359 -25.54 -37.02 7.02
CA LYS A 359 -26.85 -37.45 6.48
C LYS A 359 -26.97 -37.37 4.95
N GLU A 360 -26.24 -36.45 4.34
CA GLU A 360 -26.30 -36.17 2.91
C GLU A 360 -25.29 -37.01 2.11
N SER A 361 -25.48 -37.13 0.78
CA SER A 361 -24.52 -37.80 -0.11
C SER A 361 -23.18 -37.09 -0.23
N SER A 362 -23.16 -35.78 0.02
CA SER A 362 -21.97 -34.95 0.10
C SER A 362 -22.27 -33.72 0.95
N GLY A 363 -21.25 -33.14 1.57
CA GLY A 363 -21.44 -31.96 2.39
C GLY A 363 -20.24 -31.59 3.25
N SER A 364 -20.47 -30.64 4.14
CA SER A 364 -19.52 -30.21 5.17
C SER A 364 -20.14 -30.48 6.54
N LEU A 365 -19.42 -31.21 7.39
CA LEU A 365 -19.84 -31.59 8.73
C LEU A 365 -18.86 -31.02 9.77
N GLN A 366 -19.39 -30.18 10.66
CA GLN A 366 -18.66 -29.63 11.78
C GLN A 366 -18.86 -30.53 13.01
N LEU A 367 -17.77 -31.12 13.51
CA LEU A 367 -17.80 -31.91 14.74
C LEU A 367 -17.48 -31.01 15.94
N THR A 368 -18.16 -31.24 17.05
CA THR A 368 -17.83 -30.57 18.31
C THR A 368 -16.74 -31.37 19.03
N PRO A 369 -15.52 -30.85 19.19
CA PRO A 369 -14.48 -31.56 19.92
C PRO A 369 -14.79 -31.54 21.44
N PRO A 370 -14.72 -32.68 22.15
CA PRO A 370 -14.89 -32.68 23.59
C PRO A 370 -13.72 -31.99 24.28
N SER A 371 -13.95 -31.47 25.49
CA SER A 371 -12.93 -30.79 26.30
C SER A 371 -11.70 -31.64 26.62
N SER A 372 -11.79 -32.96 26.49
CA SER A 372 -10.69 -33.92 26.66
C SER A 372 -9.82 -34.12 25.43
N MET A 373 -10.24 -33.66 24.24
CA MET A 373 -9.48 -33.79 22.99
C MET A 373 -8.29 -32.82 23.00
N LYS A 374 -7.08 -33.33 22.80
CA LYS A 374 -5.83 -32.55 22.87
C LYS A 374 -5.28 -32.25 21.48
N ALA A 375 -4.39 -31.28 21.37
CA ALA A 375 -3.62 -31.09 20.14
C ALA A 375 -2.85 -32.38 19.79
N GLY A 376 -2.86 -32.79 18.53
CA GLY A 376 -2.18 -34.01 18.09
C GLY A 376 -2.68 -34.54 16.76
N LYS A 377 -2.16 -35.70 16.37
CA LYS A 377 -2.57 -36.41 15.16
C LYS A 377 -3.77 -37.30 15.42
N TYR A 378 -4.75 -37.20 14.54
CA TYR A 378 -6.00 -37.96 14.56
C TYR A 378 -6.27 -38.54 13.19
N LYS A 379 -7.21 -39.47 13.10
CA LYS A 379 -7.73 -40.04 11.86
C LYS A 379 -9.24 -40.00 11.87
N ALA A 380 -9.84 -39.95 10.69
CA ALA A 380 -11.29 -39.85 10.54
C ALA A 380 -11.82 -40.95 9.64
N TYR A 381 -13.04 -41.40 9.91
CA TYR A 381 -13.75 -42.36 9.06
C TYR A 381 -15.16 -41.85 8.78
N LEU A 382 -15.57 -41.85 7.52
CA LEU A 382 -16.96 -41.81 7.12
C LEU A 382 -17.48 -43.25 7.11
N LEU A 383 -18.48 -43.53 7.94
CA LEU A 383 -19.00 -44.86 8.21
C LEU A 383 -20.50 -44.92 7.90
N SER A 384 -20.95 -46.09 7.46
CA SER A 384 -22.38 -46.44 7.43
C SER A 384 -22.88 -46.84 8.83
N SER A 385 -24.18 -47.06 8.94
CA SER A 385 -24.84 -47.47 10.20
C SER A 385 -24.34 -48.80 10.77
N ASP A 386 -23.82 -49.69 9.92
CA ASP A 386 -23.23 -50.98 10.29
C ASP A 386 -21.69 -50.94 10.47
N TYR A 387 -21.10 -49.74 10.58
CA TYR A 387 -19.67 -49.51 10.72
C TYR A 387 -18.83 -49.91 9.49
N THR A 388 -19.46 -50.13 8.33
CA THR A 388 -18.71 -50.27 7.08
C THR A 388 -18.01 -48.96 6.75
N ILE A 389 -16.71 -49.03 6.47
CA ILE A 389 -15.90 -47.87 6.09
C ILE A 389 -16.30 -47.46 4.68
N LEU A 390 -16.92 -46.28 4.57
CA LEU A 390 -17.20 -45.64 3.29
C LEU A 390 -15.95 -44.90 2.83
N ALA A 391 -15.41 -43.99 3.63
CA ALA A 391 -14.14 -43.31 3.36
C ALA A 391 -13.31 -43.16 4.64
N PHE A 392 -12.00 -42.94 4.49
CA PHE A 392 -11.12 -42.69 5.63
C PHE A 392 -10.08 -41.62 5.32
N LEU A 393 -9.73 -40.85 6.34
CA LEU A 393 -8.60 -39.93 6.35
C LEU A 393 -7.56 -40.51 7.30
N SER A 394 -6.42 -40.93 6.74
CA SER A 394 -5.38 -41.67 7.46
C SER A 394 -4.76 -40.87 8.61
N SER A 395 -4.62 -39.56 8.45
CA SER A 395 -4.07 -38.67 9.46
C SER A 395 -4.46 -37.21 9.20
N PHE A 396 -4.67 -36.45 10.26
CA PHE A 396 -4.76 -34.99 10.26
C PHE A 396 -4.29 -34.43 11.62
N ASP A 397 -3.67 -33.25 11.60
CA ASP A 397 -3.26 -32.55 12.81
C ASP A 397 -4.43 -31.73 13.37
N TYR A 398 -5.00 -32.19 14.48
CA TYR A 398 -5.95 -31.42 15.27
C TYR A 398 -5.20 -30.47 16.19
N LYS A 399 -5.58 -29.18 16.16
CA LYS A 399 -5.12 -28.17 17.10
C LYS A 399 -6.35 -27.56 17.76
N PRO A 400 -6.66 -27.87 19.04
CA PRO A 400 -7.73 -27.21 19.75
C PRO A 400 -7.39 -25.72 19.79
N GLU A 401 -8.41 -24.88 19.58
CA GLU A 401 -8.34 -23.41 19.64
C GLU A 401 -7.74 -22.88 20.96
N SER A 402 -7.60 -23.76 21.96
CA SER A 402 -7.03 -23.53 23.29
C SER A 402 -5.59 -24.02 23.51
N SER A 403 -4.90 -24.60 22.51
CA SER A 403 -3.49 -25.02 22.61
C SER A 403 -2.46 -23.97 22.14
N SER A 404 -2.92 -22.86 21.57
CA SER A 404 -2.13 -21.62 21.43
C SER A 404 -2.36 -20.72 22.65
N SER A 405 -1.85 -21.12 23.80
CA SER A 405 -1.62 -20.19 24.92
C SER A 405 -0.34 -19.36 24.73
N SER A 406 -0.15 -18.84 23.51
CA SER A 406 0.48 -17.52 23.38
C SER A 406 -0.59 -16.59 22.83
N SER A 407 -0.81 -15.53 23.58
CA SER A 407 -1.60 -14.35 23.26
C SER A 407 -1.04 -13.59 22.06
N SER A 408 -0.82 -14.23 20.91
CA SER A 408 -0.38 -13.52 19.72
C SER A 408 -1.58 -12.91 19.02
N VAL A 409 -2.07 -11.80 19.58
CA VAL A 409 -2.91 -10.84 18.85
C VAL A 409 -2.16 -10.46 17.57
N ALA A 410 -2.77 -10.69 16.39
CA ALA A 410 -2.20 -10.25 15.12
C ALA A 410 -2.12 -8.73 15.10
N PHE A 411 -3.19 -8.05 15.51
CA PHE A 411 -3.25 -6.63 15.86
C PHE A 411 -4.55 -6.37 16.62
N SER A 412 -4.58 -5.40 17.52
CA SER A 412 -5.83 -4.94 18.16
C SER A 412 -6.37 -3.76 17.37
N VAL A 413 -7.68 -3.57 17.30
CA VAL A 413 -8.29 -2.34 16.76
C VAL A 413 -9.11 -1.66 17.83
N LYS A 414 -9.00 -0.34 17.94
CA LYS A 414 -9.85 0.46 18.83
C LYS A 414 -10.96 1.11 18.02
N MET A 415 -12.18 0.97 18.53
CA MET A 415 -13.38 1.52 17.92
C MET A 415 -13.81 2.77 18.66
N HIS A 416 -14.18 3.81 17.92
CA HIS A 416 -14.61 5.08 18.48
C HIS A 416 -15.98 5.46 17.96
N TYR A 417 -16.77 6.13 18.81
CA TYR A 417 -18.08 6.65 18.46
C TYR A 417 -18.00 7.70 17.34
N ASN A 418 -17.01 8.59 17.40
CA ASN A 418 -16.79 9.62 16.38
C ASN A 418 -15.99 9.09 15.18
N ILE A 419 -15.94 9.87 14.11
CA ILE A 419 -15.31 9.49 12.83
C ILE A 419 -13.80 9.75 12.76
N ASN A 420 -13.20 10.35 13.79
CA ASN A 420 -11.80 10.83 13.78
C ASN A 420 -10.97 10.31 14.96
N CYS A 421 -11.40 9.22 15.61
CA CYS A 421 -10.75 8.59 16.76
C CYS A 421 -10.49 9.53 17.96
N GLY A 422 -11.11 10.72 18.00
CA GLY A 422 -10.86 11.74 19.03
C GLY A 422 -11.69 11.58 20.32
N SER A 423 -12.43 10.48 20.46
CA SER A 423 -13.37 10.24 21.59
C SER A 423 -13.01 8.99 22.39
N SER A 424 -13.70 8.78 23.52
CA SER A 424 -13.58 7.58 24.35
C SER A 424 -13.75 6.31 23.51
N VAL A 425 -12.84 5.36 23.72
CA VAL A 425 -12.87 4.05 23.08
C VAL A 425 -14.17 3.35 23.47
N ASN A 426 -14.95 2.94 22.47
CA ASN A 426 -16.19 2.18 22.66
C ASN A 426 -15.83 0.72 22.98
N ASN A 427 -15.01 0.09 22.14
CA ASN A 427 -14.51 -1.27 22.32
C ASN A 427 -13.09 -1.42 21.76
N ASN A 428 -12.32 -2.35 22.33
CA ASN A 428 -11.06 -2.81 21.78
C ASN A 428 -11.23 -4.27 21.33
N VAL A 429 -10.86 -4.58 20.10
CA VAL A 429 -11.01 -5.92 19.55
C VAL A 429 -9.65 -6.45 19.14
N ASP A 430 -9.28 -7.60 19.70
CA ASP A 430 -8.07 -8.32 19.34
C ASP A 430 -8.36 -9.21 18.13
N ILE A 431 -7.66 -8.95 17.02
CA ILE A 431 -7.76 -9.75 15.81
C ILE A 431 -6.70 -10.85 15.89
N LYS A 432 -7.12 -12.10 15.72
CA LYS A 432 -6.23 -13.26 15.71
C LYS A 432 -5.65 -13.51 14.31
N PRO A 433 -4.47 -14.12 14.18
CA PRO A 433 -3.95 -14.56 12.89
C PRO A 433 -4.88 -15.61 12.25
N GLY A 434 -5.06 -15.56 10.93
CA GLY A 434 -5.77 -16.58 10.14
C GLY A 434 -7.20 -16.21 9.76
N ASN A 435 -8.11 -16.06 10.72
CA ASN A 435 -9.52 -15.77 10.42
C ASN A 435 -9.91 -14.35 10.83
N GLY A 436 -10.70 -13.71 9.97
CA GLY A 436 -11.30 -12.43 10.30
C GLY A 436 -12.22 -12.55 11.51
N VAL A 437 -12.36 -11.45 12.24
CA VAL A 437 -13.27 -11.37 13.39
C VAL A 437 -14.47 -10.55 12.98
N CYS A 438 -15.66 -11.11 13.21
CA CYS A 438 -16.87 -10.33 13.16
C CYS A 438 -16.99 -9.47 14.41
N VAL A 439 -17.20 -8.18 14.22
CA VAL A 439 -17.39 -7.22 15.29
C VAL A 439 -18.73 -6.55 15.14
N ARG A 440 -19.59 -6.67 16.15
CA ARG A 440 -20.81 -5.89 16.25
C ARG A 440 -20.46 -4.44 16.57
N THR A 441 -20.94 -3.51 15.75
CA THR A 441 -20.76 -2.08 16.01
C THR A 441 -21.90 -1.51 16.83
N ASN A 442 -23.03 -2.23 16.93
CA ASN A 442 -24.26 -1.77 17.61
C ASN A 442 -24.66 -0.35 17.20
N CYS A 443 -24.35 0.07 15.97
CA CYS A 443 -24.61 1.42 15.45
C CYS A 443 -23.88 2.56 16.16
N ASP A 444 -22.83 2.23 16.91
CA ASP A 444 -22.16 3.13 17.85
C ASP A 444 -20.67 3.34 17.51
N VAL A 445 -20.25 3.02 16.28
CA VAL A 445 -18.84 3.07 15.87
C VAL A 445 -18.71 3.84 14.57
N GLY A 446 -18.15 5.05 14.63
CA GLY A 446 -17.89 5.91 13.48
C GLY A 446 -16.46 5.84 12.92
N SER A 447 -15.49 5.37 13.71
CA SER A 447 -14.10 5.18 13.25
C SER A 447 -13.37 4.02 13.91
N LEU A 448 -12.31 3.61 13.24
CA LEU A 448 -11.40 2.54 13.64
C LEU A 448 -9.97 3.09 13.72
N GLU A 449 -9.39 3.06 14.91
CA GLU A 449 -7.95 3.24 15.11
C GLU A 449 -7.27 1.89 14.91
N ILE A 450 -6.38 1.82 13.91
CA ILE A 450 -5.56 0.65 13.62
C ILE A 450 -4.15 0.94 14.14
N PRO A 451 -3.73 0.38 15.28
CA PRO A 451 -2.40 0.55 15.85
C PRO A 451 -1.30 0.12 14.87
N SER A 452 -0.11 0.70 15.05
CA SER A 452 1.09 0.33 14.29
C SER A 452 1.66 -1.04 14.69
N VAL A 453 1.31 -1.55 15.87
CA VAL A 453 1.79 -2.82 16.42
C VAL A 453 0.97 -4.02 15.92
N GLY A 454 1.66 -5.11 15.58
CA GLY A 454 1.04 -6.34 15.05
C GLY A 454 1.69 -6.86 13.77
N SER A 455 1.20 -7.99 13.22
CA SER A 455 1.64 -8.60 11.95
C SER A 455 0.44 -9.17 11.18
N CYS A 456 0.17 -8.64 9.98
CA CYS A 456 -0.69 -9.30 8.99
C CYS A 456 0.22 -10.01 7.97
N PRO A 457 0.29 -11.35 7.97
CA PRO A 457 1.17 -12.11 7.07
C PRO A 457 0.80 -11.92 5.60
N ASP A 458 -0.50 -11.78 5.32
CA ASP A 458 -1.06 -11.82 3.97
C ASP A 458 -1.39 -10.45 3.38
N GLY A 459 -1.11 -9.31 4.07
CA GLY A 459 -1.36 -7.98 3.50
C GLY A 459 -1.97 -6.94 4.45
N GLN A 460 -2.77 -6.01 3.91
CA GLN A 460 -3.37 -4.90 4.67
C GLN A 460 -4.57 -5.36 5.52
N VAL A 461 -5.02 -4.50 6.44
CA VAL A 461 -6.22 -4.77 7.25
C VAL A 461 -7.46 -4.57 6.38
N ARG A 462 -8.17 -5.65 6.06
CA ARG A 462 -9.44 -5.61 5.31
C ARG A 462 -10.60 -5.44 6.28
N ILE A 463 -11.47 -4.49 5.97
CA ILE A 463 -12.63 -4.11 6.77
C ILE A 463 -13.86 -4.23 5.89
N SER A 464 -14.67 -5.25 6.15
CA SER A 464 -15.88 -5.56 5.39
C SER A 464 -17.13 -5.15 6.15
N TYR A 465 -18.11 -4.60 5.44
CA TYR A 465 -19.31 -4.01 6.02
C TYR A 465 -20.53 -4.90 5.79
N TRP A 466 -21.28 -5.17 6.86
CA TRP A 466 -22.40 -6.11 6.84
C TRP A 466 -23.67 -5.50 7.44
N GLN A 467 -24.79 -5.74 6.76
CA GLN A 467 -26.10 -5.21 7.10
C GLN A 467 -26.49 -5.47 8.55
N ASN A 468 -26.49 -6.74 8.98
CA ASN A 468 -26.96 -7.13 10.30
C ASN A 468 -25.82 -7.31 11.29
N ALA A 469 -26.17 -7.52 12.56
CA ALA A 469 -25.20 -7.98 13.56
C ALA A 469 -24.62 -9.34 13.14
N ASP A 470 -23.48 -9.72 13.73
CA ASP A 470 -22.83 -11.02 13.49
C ASP A 470 -22.45 -11.29 12.04
N CYS A 471 -22.22 -10.25 11.25
CA CYS A 471 -21.81 -10.33 9.86
C CYS A 471 -22.79 -11.13 9.01
N GLY A 472 -24.08 -11.02 9.32
CA GLY A 472 -25.18 -11.57 8.55
C GLY A 472 -25.90 -10.53 7.69
N GLY A 473 -26.77 -11.02 6.80
CA GLY A 473 -27.52 -10.18 5.86
C GLY A 473 -26.70 -9.78 4.64
N ASP A 474 -27.09 -8.68 4.01
CA ASP A 474 -26.43 -8.16 2.82
C ASP A 474 -25.00 -7.69 3.13
N TRP A 475 -24.08 -8.03 2.23
CA TRP A 475 -22.69 -7.60 2.28
C TRP A 475 -22.49 -6.37 1.38
N TYR A 476 -21.99 -5.27 1.95
CA TYR A 476 -21.86 -3.98 1.25
C TYR A 476 -20.46 -3.67 0.71
N GLY A 477 -19.59 -4.68 0.67
CA GLY A 477 -18.21 -4.48 0.24
C GLY A 477 -17.22 -4.42 1.40
N TYR A 478 -15.96 -4.15 1.05
CA TYR A 478 -14.88 -3.93 2.01
C TYR A 478 -13.96 -2.82 1.54
N GLY A 479 -13.14 -2.33 2.46
CA GLY A 479 -11.98 -1.49 2.14
C GLY A 479 -10.77 -1.89 2.96
N TYR A 480 -9.61 -1.38 2.56
CA TYR A 480 -8.34 -1.66 3.23
C TYR A 480 -7.91 -0.48 4.08
N GLY A 481 -7.33 -0.78 5.24
CA GLY A 481 -6.77 0.15 6.19
C GLY A 481 -5.28 -0.10 6.40
N SER A 482 -4.51 0.99 6.43
CA SER A 482 -3.10 0.94 6.83
C SER A 482 -2.95 0.97 8.34
N ARG A 483 -1.93 0.29 8.86
CA ARG A 483 -1.59 0.33 10.28
C ARG A 483 -1.03 1.69 10.68
N GLY A 484 -1.17 2.05 11.95
CA GLY A 484 -0.81 3.37 12.48
C GLY A 484 -1.73 4.49 12.02
N THR A 485 -2.93 4.18 11.52
CA THR A 485 -3.87 5.18 11.02
C THR A 485 -5.19 5.14 11.78
N CYS A 486 -5.83 6.32 11.88
CA CYS A 486 -7.23 6.43 12.23
C CYS A 486 -8.05 6.50 10.93
N ARG A 487 -9.09 5.67 10.84
CA ARG A 487 -9.96 5.59 9.66
C ARG A 487 -11.42 5.79 10.04
N GLY A 488 -12.06 6.80 9.44
CA GLY A 488 -13.52 6.91 9.44
C GLY A 488 -14.14 5.74 8.69
N LEU A 489 -15.18 5.14 9.26
CA LEU A 489 -15.88 4.02 8.65
C LEU A 489 -16.88 4.52 7.60
N TRP A 490 -17.19 3.66 6.62
CA TRP A 490 -18.18 3.96 5.58
C TRP A 490 -19.52 4.40 6.20
N SER A 491 -20.20 5.37 5.59
CA SER A 491 -21.45 5.93 6.13
C SER A 491 -21.33 6.43 7.58
N ASN A 492 -20.12 6.84 8.01
CA ASN A 492 -19.81 7.24 9.38
C ASN A 492 -20.23 6.21 10.45
N GLY A 493 -20.34 4.93 10.10
CA GLY A 493 -20.80 3.87 11.02
C GLY A 493 -22.28 3.51 10.98
N TRP A 494 -23.10 4.22 10.19
CA TRP A 494 -24.57 4.06 10.20
C TRP A 494 -25.12 3.13 9.12
N GLY A 495 -24.33 2.85 8.08
CA GLY A 495 -24.75 2.01 6.95
C GLY A 495 -24.77 0.50 7.23
N PHE A 496 -24.35 0.06 8.42
CA PHE A 496 -24.10 -1.35 8.73
C PHE A 496 -24.17 -1.60 10.25
N LYS A 497 -24.45 -2.84 10.67
CA LYS A 497 -24.51 -3.22 12.10
C LYS A 497 -23.31 -4.04 12.58
N SER A 498 -22.49 -4.53 11.65
CA SER A 498 -21.25 -5.22 11.99
C SER A 498 -20.17 -5.07 10.93
N LEU A 499 -18.93 -5.31 11.36
CA LEU A 499 -17.73 -5.33 10.54
C LEU A 499 -17.14 -6.72 10.57
N TRP A 500 -16.65 -7.21 9.43
CA TRP A 500 -15.72 -8.33 9.40
C TRP A 500 -14.31 -7.81 9.14
N ILE A 501 -13.43 -7.96 10.11
CA ILE A 501 -12.07 -7.42 10.08
C ILE A 501 -11.08 -8.57 9.95
N SER A 502 -10.29 -8.60 8.88
CA SER A 502 -9.31 -9.65 8.63
C SER A 502 -7.99 -9.09 8.09
N CYS A 503 -6.92 -9.88 8.15
CA CYS A 503 -5.79 -9.67 7.23
C CYS A 503 -6.19 -10.18 5.84
N ALA A 504 -5.84 -9.46 4.78
CA ALA A 504 -6.00 -9.96 3.42
C ALA A 504 -5.07 -9.23 2.44
N ASP A 505 -4.70 -9.92 1.37
CA ASP A 505 -3.94 -9.35 0.26
C ASP A 505 -4.89 -8.54 -0.63
N PRO A 506 -4.65 -7.25 -0.88
CA PRO A 506 -5.40 -6.51 -1.90
C PRO A 506 -5.40 -7.19 -3.29
N ALA A 507 -4.39 -8.00 -3.63
CA ALA A 507 -4.38 -8.78 -4.87
C ALA A 507 -5.37 -9.96 -4.87
N SER A 508 -5.81 -10.40 -3.69
CA SER A 508 -6.86 -11.42 -3.50
C SER A 508 -8.28 -10.84 -3.48
N ASP A 509 -8.44 -9.57 -3.87
CA ASP A 509 -9.70 -8.85 -3.88
C ASP A 509 -10.69 -9.48 -4.88
N CYS A 510 -11.69 -10.18 -4.36
CA CYS A 510 -12.71 -10.83 -5.16
C CYS A 510 -13.55 -9.85 -6.02
N ILE A 511 -13.63 -8.56 -5.66
CA ILE A 511 -14.31 -7.54 -6.48
C ILE A 511 -13.42 -7.20 -7.68
N GLN A 512 -12.12 -6.98 -7.48
CA GLN A 512 -11.16 -6.76 -8.57
C GLN A 512 -11.03 -7.97 -9.48
N GLN A 513 -11.11 -9.17 -8.92
CA GLN A 513 -11.14 -10.43 -9.67
C GLN A 513 -12.50 -10.73 -10.32
N GLY A 514 -13.54 -9.94 -10.02
CA GLY A 514 -14.89 -10.13 -10.55
C GLY A 514 -15.60 -11.40 -10.06
N THR A 515 -15.10 -12.02 -8.99
CA THR A 515 -15.63 -13.26 -8.41
C THR A 515 -16.68 -13.01 -7.32
N CYS A 516 -16.86 -11.75 -6.89
CA CYS A 516 -17.91 -11.34 -5.96
C CYS A 516 -18.43 -9.94 -6.30
N THR A 517 -19.70 -9.67 -5.96
CA THR A 517 -20.34 -8.36 -6.17
C THR A 517 -20.99 -7.90 -4.88
N ALA A 518 -20.65 -6.68 -4.45
CA ALA A 518 -21.27 -6.08 -3.27
C ALA A 518 -22.75 -5.79 -3.53
N ALA A 519 -23.58 -5.97 -2.49
CA ALA A 519 -24.95 -5.52 -2.55
C ALA A 519 -25.00 -4.00 -2.76
N PRO A 520 -26.02 -3.48 -3.47
CA PRO A 520 -26.18 -2.04 -3.64
C PRO A 520 -26.29 -1.35 -2.28
N GLU A 521 -25.75 -0.13 -2.20
CA GLU A 521 -25.80 0.68 -1.00
C GLU A 521 -27.26 0.87 -0.53
N PRO A 522 -27.56 0.60 0.75
CA PRO A 522 -28.93 0.68 1.25
C PRO A 522 -29.44 2.11 1.16
N ALA A 523 -30.63 2.29 0.57
CA ALA A 523 -31.24 3.60 0.38
C ALA A 523 -31.55 4.34 1.70
N THR A 524 -31.64 3.60 2.80
CA THR A 524 -31.73 4.11 4.18
C THR A 524 -30.68 3.44 5.04
N GLU A 525 -29.97 4.22 5.85
CA GLU A 525 -28.92 3.71 6.75
C GLU A 525 -29.48 2.62 7.66
N VAL A 526 -28.84 1.44 7.66
CA VAL A 526 -29.32 0.22 8.34
C VAL A 526 -29.47 0.40 9.85
N CYS A 527 -28.66 1.28 10.43
CA CYS A 527 -28.74 1.66 11.84
C CYS A 527 -29.81 2.71 12.16
N ARG A 528 -30.32 3.44 11.17
CA ARG A 528 -31.47 4.33 11.34
C ARG A 528 -32.80 3.60 11.21
N ALA A 529 -32.88 2.58 10.34
CA ALA A 529 -34.09 1.78 10.13
C ALA A 529 -34.59 1.01 11.38
N GLY A 530 -33.77 0.86 12.43
CA GLY A 530 -34.14 0.20 13.69
C GLY A 530 -34.17 1.10 14.93
N ALA A 531 -33.70 2.35 14.83
CA ALA A 531 -33.73 3.30 15.95
C ALA A 531 -35.16 3.81 16.25
N ASP A 532 -36.07 3.66 15.28
CA ASP A 532 -37.48 4.04 15.39
C ASP A 532 -38.36 2.99 16.09
N THR A 533 -37.78 1.87 16.56
CA THR A 533 -38.49 0.86 17.36
C THR A 533 -37.92 0.75 18.75
N LYS A 534 -38.14 1.78 19.57
CA LYS A 534 -38.37 1.55 21.00
C LYS A 534 -39.77 0.94 21.14
N PRO A 535 -39.99 -0.17 21.86
CA PRO A 535 -41.29 -0.86 21.89
C PRO A 535 -42.41 -0.14 22.64
N ASP A 536 -42.38 1.19 22.83
CA ASP A 536 -43.35 1.85 23.72
C ASP A 536 -43.86 3.17 23.14
N ALA A 537 -44.64 3.12 22.06
CA ALA A 537 -45.81 3.97 21.84
C ALA A 537 -46.35 3.74 20.42
N ALA A 538 -47.62 3.32 20.35
CA ALA A 538 -48.39 3.38 19.14
C ALA A 538 -48.53 4.85 18.70
N ASP A 539 -47.99 5.20 17.54
CA ASP A 539 -48.75 6.03 16.62
C ASP A 539 -48.40 5.70 15.16
N LYS A 540 -49.46 5.48 14.40
CA LYS A 540 -49.46 5.05 13.02
C LYS A 540 -49.80 6.28 12.20
N THR A 541 -48.78 7.05 11.80
CA THR A 541 -48.75 7.89 10.58
C THR A 541 -47.51 8.79 10.61
N THR A 542 -46.50 8.49 9.80
CA THR A 542 -45.88 9.43 8.83
C THR A 542 -44.66 8.77 8.20
N THR A 543 -44.82 8.42 6.93
CA THR A 543 -43.74 8.31 5.95
C THR A 543 -43.01 9.66 5.83
N ASP A 544 -41.72 9.60 5.53
CA ASP A 544 -40.85 10.64 4.92
C ASP A 544 -39.90 11.46 5.83
N ASN A 545 -38.62 11.47 5.38
CA ASN A 545 -37.54 12.44 5.65
C ASN A 545 -36.54 12.13 6.77
N ALA A 546 -35.67 11.15 6.56
CA ALA A 546 -34.34 11.18 7.17
C ALA A 546 -33.54 12.36 6.58
N ALA A 547 -32.99 13.22 7.43
CA ALA A 547 -32.18 14.36 7.00
C ALA A 547 -30.83 13.93 6.41
N ALA A 548 -30.48 14.50 5.25
CA ALA A 548 -29.17 14.39 4.61
C ALA A 548 -28.09 15.17 5.35
N PHE A 549 -28.37 16.37 5.87
CA PHE A 549 -27.46 17.08 6.77
C PHE A 549 -28.17 18.23 7.48
N HIS A 550 -27.57 18.68 8.59
CA HIS A 550 -28.00 19.85 9.32
C HIS A 550 -26.97 20.97 9.15
N LEU A 551 -27.44 22.22 9.07
CA LEU A 551 -26.56 23.38 9.12
C LEU A 551 -27.23 24.54 9.83
N LYS A 552 -26.39 25.43 10.34
CA LYS A 552 -26.77 26.72 10.91
C LYS A 552 -26.21 27.82 10.03
N THR A 553 -27.06 28.72 9.57
CA THR A 553 -26.60 29.95 8.94
C THR A 553 -26.28 30.96 10.03
N ARG A 554 -25.20 31.74 9.87
CA ARG A 554 -24.76 32.72 10.87
C ARG A 554 -24.51 34.08 10.25
N TYR A 555 -24.73 35.12 11.05
CA TYR A 555 -24.56 36.51 10.62
C TYR A 555 -23.11 36.86 10.31
N SER A 556 -22.16 36.32 11.07
CA SER A 556 -20.74 36.57 10.83
C SER A 556 -20.20 35.71 9.69
N GLY A 557 -19.07 36.12 9.10
CA GLY A 557 -18.33 35.32 8.13
C GLY A 557 -17.50 34.18 8.74
N SER A 558 -17.38 34.08 10.07
CA SER A 558 -16.46 33.16 10.76
C SER A 558 -17.17 32.05 11.54
N CYS A 559 -18.44 31.81 11.27
CA CYS A 559 -19.32 30.89 12.02
C CYS A 559 -19.38 31.15 13.53
N THR A 560 -19.08 32.38 13.95
CA THR A 560 -19.25 32.84 15.33
C THR A 560 -20.48 33.73 15.46
N GLY A 561 -20.96 33.95 16.67
CA GLY A 561 -22.12 34.82 16.92
C GLY A 561 -23.47 34.14 16.66
N ALA A 562 -24.54 34.94 16.54
CA ALA A 562 -25.90 34.44 16.49
C ALA A 562 -26.20 33.57 15.25
N VAL A 563 -27.06 32.57 15.45
CA VAL A 563 -27.65 31.77 14.37
C VAL A 563 -28.80 32.58 13.75
N HIS A 564 -28.84 32.66 12.43
CA HIS A 564 -29.96 33.25 11.71
C HIS A 564 -31.02 32.18 11.40
N ASN A 565 -30.62 31.06 10.79
CA ASN A 565 -31.50 29.94 10.47
C ASN A 565 -30.84 28.63 10.89
N GLU A 566 -31.65 27.67 11.34
CA GLU A 566 -31.24 26.28 11.53
C GLU A 566 -32.04 25.44 10.53
N VAL A 567 -31.33 24.70 9.68
CA VAL A 567 -31.90 24.06 8.51
C VAL A 567 -31.53 22.58 8.50
N THR A 568 -32.57 21.77 8.32
CA THR A 568 -32.45 20.33 8.11
C THR A 568 -32.72 20.05 6.64
N VAL A 569 -31.73 19.53 5.93
CA VAL A 569 -31.82 19.28 4.48
C VAL A 569 -32.15 17.81 4.26
N PRO A 570 -33.21 17.45 3.52
CA PRO A 570 -33.56 16.07 3.22
C PRO A 570 -32.70 15.48 2.10
N HIS A 571 -32.69 14.15 1.97
CA HIS A 571 -32.05 13.47 0.84
C HIS A 571 -32.78 13.78 -0.49
N GLY A 572 -32.01 13.87 -1.58
CA GLY A 572 -32.53 13.99 -2.95
C GLY A 572 -32.71 15.44 -3.44
N ASN A 573 -33.68 16.17 -2.90
CA ASN A 573 -34.14 17.42 -3.52
C ASN A 573 -33.49 18.70 -3.02
N GLY A 574 -32.50 18.65 -2.11
CA GLY A 574 -31.90 19.86 -1.54
C GLY A 574 -32.92 20.74 -0.79
N GLN A 575 -32.46 21.89 -0.29
CA GLN A 575 -33.29 22.84 0.44
C GLN A 575 -32.92 24.27 0.04
N CYS A 576 -33.93 25.10 -0.20
CA CYS A 576 -33.72 26.54 -0.33
C CYS A 576 -33.67 27.22 1.05
N ILE A 577 -32.78 28.19 1.21
CA ILE A 577 -32.60 28.98 2.43
C ILE A 577 -32.59 30.46 2.05
N ASP A 578 -33.59 31.20 2.53
CA ASP A 578 -33.58 32.65 2.44
C ASP A 578 -32.64 33.24 3.48
N THR A 579 -31.72 34.08 3.01
CA THR A 579 -30.65 34.64 3.86
C THR A 579 -31.01 35.98 4.47
N GLY A 580 -32.07 36.63 3.98
CA GLY A 580 -32.49 37.95 4.44
C GLY A 580 -31.39 39.00 4.36
N CYS A 581 -30.39 38.82 3.48
CA CYS A 581 -29.21 39.68 3.39
C CYS A 581 -28.37 39.77 4.68
N ALA A 582 -28.41 38.71 5.48
CA ALA A 582 -27.86 38.75 6.83
C ALA A 582 -27.07 37.48 7.18
N VAL A 583 -26.67 36.67 6.21
CA VAL A 583 -25.90 35.43 6.44
C VAL A 583 -24.52 35.56 5.81
N GLY A 584 -23.47 35.52 6.63
CA GLY A 584 -22.07 35.55 6.19
C GLY A 584 -21.40 34.18 6.15
N SER A 585 -21.94 33.17 6.85
CA SER A 585 -21.34 31.83 6.89
C SER A 585 -22.34 30.70 7.14
N LEU A 586 -21.93 29.48 6.80
CA LEU A 586 -22.60 28.23 7.10
C LEU A 586 -21.75 27.43 8.08
N ASP A 587 -22.34 27.13 9.23
CA ASP A 587 -21.84 26.22 10.23
C ASP A 587 -22.47 24.85 9.98
N ILE A 588 -21.74 23.98 9.28
CA ILE A 588 -22.27 22.72 8.77
C ILE A 588 -21.99 21.64 9.81
N ASP A 589 -23.05 21.01 10.29
CA ASP A 589 -22.94 20.01 11.34
C ASP A 589 -22.12 18.80 10.86
N SER A 590 -21.55 18.11 11.84
CA SER A 590 -20.96 16.79 11.68
C SER A 590 -22.01 15.72 11.36
N VAL A 591 -23.26 15.93 11.77
CA VAL A 591 -24.38 14.99 11.62
C VAL A 591 -25.04 15.10 10.24
N GLY A 592 -25.20 13.96 9.56
CA GLY A 592 -25.77 13.85 8.22
C GLY A 592 -24.93 13.00 7.29
N ASN A 593 -25.52 12.56 6.18
CA ASN A 593 -24.84 11.84 5.12
C ASN A 593 -25.15 12.42 3.73
N CYS A 594 -24.09 12.88 3.06
CA CYS A 594 -24.08 13.13 1.63
C CYS A 594 -23.35 11.95 0.98
N PRO A 595 -24.01 11.16 0.11
CA PRO A 595 -23.45 9.94 -0.50
C PRO A 595 -22.09 10.15 -1.18
N ASP A 596 -21.85 11.38 -1.66
CA ASP A 596 -20.67 11.76 -2.41
C ASP A 596 -19.66 12.62 -1.62
N GLY A 597 -19.88 12.81 -0.32
CA GLY A 597 -18.97 13.55 0.57
C GLY A 597 -19.00 15.08 0.45
N GLU A 598 -19.59 15.63 -0.61
CA GLU A 598 -19.64 17.08 -0.88
C GLU A 598 -21.04 17.68 -0.67
N LEU A 599 -21.07 18.83 0.03
CA LEU A 599 -22.23 19.69 0.16
C LEU A 599 -22.09 20.81 -0.87
N ARG A 600 -23.04 20.87 -1.82
CA ARG A 600 -23.12 21.89 -2.86
C ARG A 600 -24.03 23.03 -2.41
N ILE A 601 -23.60 24.25 -2.69
CA ILE A 601 -24.28 25.50 -2.37
C ILE A 601 -24.46 26.27 -3.68
N SER A 602 -25.69 26.58 -4.04
CA SER A 602 -26.02 27.41 -5.20
C SER A 602 -26.46 28.80 -4.73
N TYR A 603 -25.97 29.86 -5.39
CA TYR A 603 -26.27 31.25 -5.00
C TYR A 603 -27.29 31.87 -5.96
N TRP A 604 -28.32 32.52 -5.40
CA TRP A 604 -29.44 33.08 -6.16
C TRP A 604 -29.75 34.53 -5.75
N ASP A 605 -30.14 35.36 -6.73
CA ASP A 605 -30.34 36.80 -6.53
C ASP A 605 -31.68 37.16 -5.86
N GLN A 606 -32.70 36.31 -5.93
CA GLN A 606 -33.99 36.50 -5.26
C GLN A 606 -34.19 35.51 -4.09
N PRO A 607 -35.09 35.83 -3.13
CA PRO A 607 -35.60 34.85 -2.18
C PRO A 607 -36.28 33.66 -2.89
N GLY A 608 -36.34 32.52 -2.22
CA GLY A 608 -36.94 31.29 -2.75
C GLY A 608 -36.11 30.59 -3.83
N CYS A 609 -34.81 30.89 -3.91
CA CYS A 609 -33.88 30.29 -4.88
C CYS A 609 -34.34 30.47 -6.34
N GLY A 610 -34.88 31.65 -6.63
CA GLY A 610 -35.30 32.06 -7.96
C GLY A 610 -34.47 33.20 -8.53
N GLY A 611 -34.77 33.56 -9.77
CA GLY A 611 -34.12 34.65 -10.48
C GLY A 611 -32.79 34.25 -11.12
N LYS A 612 -31.82 35.16 -11.10
CA LYS A 612 -30.47 34.95 -11.65
C LYS A 612 -29.66 34.04 -10.73
N TRP A 613 -28.85 33.21 -11.35
CA TRP A 613 -28.03 32.22 -10.69
C TRP A 613 -26.55 32.55 -10.80
N TYR A 614 -25.88 32.71 -9.65
CA TYR A 614 -24.50 33.19 -9.56
C TYR A 614 -23.45 32.10 -9.37
N GLY A 615 -23.81 30.83 -9.59
CA GLY A 615 -22.87 29.72 -9.56
C GLY A 615 -22.94 28.87 -8.30
N TYR A 616 -21.95 27.97 -8.20
CA TYR A 616 -21.84 27.00 -7.11
C TYR A 616 -20.68 27.30 -6.16
N GLY A 617 -20.81 26.77 -4.95
CA GLY A 617 -19.75 26.60 -3.99
C GLY A 617 -19.86 25.25 -3.31
N TYR A 618 -18.75 24.75 -2.77
CA TYR A 618 -18.68 23.43 -2.15
C TYR A 618 -18.12 23.51 -0.74
N ALA A 619 -18.62 22.60 0.10
CA ALA A 619 -18.26 22.48 1.50
C ALA A 619 -18.23 21.01 1.93
N SER A 620 -17.62 20.77 3.08
CA SER A 620 -17.67 19.47 3.75
C SER A 620 -18.47 19.57 5.05
N ARG A 621 -18.96 18.44 5.55
CA ARG A 621 -19.55 18.36 6.89
C ARG A 621 -18.51 18.68 7.96
N ASN A 622 -18.97 19.09 9.14
CA ASN A 622 -18.10 19.51 10.24
C ASN A 622 -17.13 20.63 9.84
N THR A 623 -17.58 21.55 8.99
CA THR A 623 -16.78 22.72 8.60
C THR A 623 -17.57 24.00 8.78
N CYS A 624 -16.82 25.05 9.16
CA CYS A 624 -17.29 26.41 8.99
C CYS A 624 -16.94 26.89 7.58
N ARG A 625 -17.92 27.40 6.85
CA ARG A 625 -17.73 27.96 5.52
C ARG A 625 -18.21 29.39 5.44
N SER A 626 -17.27 30.33 5.23
CA SER A 626 -17.59 31.69 4.82
C SER A 626 -18.26 31.66 3.44
N LEU A 627 -19.33 32.43 3.27
CA LEU A 627 -20.04 32.53 2.00
C LEU A 627 -19.34 33.52 1.06
N TRP A 628 -19.53 33.30 -0.24
CA TRP A 628 -19.03 34.21 -1.27
C TRP A 628 -19.51 35.65 -1.00
N SER A 629 -18.68 36.65 -1.29
CA SER A 629 -18.92 38.08 -0.97
C SER A 629 -19.18 38.40 0.51
N GLY A 630 -18.97 37.45 1.43
CA GLY A 630 -19.35 37.61 2.84
C GLY A 630 -20.87 37.69 3.06
N GLY A 631 -21.69 37.26 2.09
CA GLY A 631 -23.15 37.26 2.20
C GLY A 631 -23.90 38.40 1.49
N TRP A 632 -23.21 39.30 0.79
CA TRP A 632 -23.81 40.54 0.27
C TRP A 632 -24.32 40.47 -1.18
N ASN A 633 -23.92 39.46 -1.96
CA ASN A 633 -24.24 39.40 -3.39
C ASN A 633 -25.35 38.41 -3.77
N PHE A 634 -26.12 37.88 -2.80
CA PHE A 634 -27.21 36.95 -3.06
C PHE A 634 -28.28 37.05 -1.96
N LYS A 635 -29.52 36.65 -2.26
CA LYS A 635 -30.63 36.67 -1.28
C LYS A 635 -31.00 35.30 -0.75
N SER A 636 -30.71 34.24 -1.51
CA SER A 636 -30.99 32.88 -1.08
C SER A 636 -29.92 31.88 -1.54
N LEU A 637 -29.92 30.73 -0.87
CA LEU A 637 -29.00 29.63 -1.10
C LEU A 637 -29.78 28.35 -1.36
N TRP A 638 -29.41 27.59 -2.38
CA TRP A 638 -29.87 26.21 -2.53
C TRP A 638 -28.78 25.26 -2.07
N VAL A 639 -29.05 24.47 -1.03
CA VAL A 639 -28.09 23.52 -0.47
C VAL A 639 -28.51 22.09 -0.76
N SER A 640 -27.59 21.26 -1.26
CA SER A 640 -27.86 19.87 -1.64
C SER A 640 -26.60 19.02 -1.53
N CYS A 641 -26.73 17.70 -1.44
CA CYS A 641 -25.60 16.80 -1.66
C CYS A 641 -25.37 16.63 -3.17
N ALA A 642 -24.17 16.93 -3.66
CA ALA A 642 -23.78 16.71 -5.07
C ALA A 642 -22.26 16.92 -5.24
N LYS A 643 -21.66 16.17 -6.17
CA LYS A 643 -20.26 16.36 -6.56
C LYS A 643 -20.05 17.61 -7.40
N GLN A 644 -18.90 18.24 -7.27
CA GLN A 644 -18.46 19.30 -8.17
C GLN A 644 -18.36 18.81 -9.63
N SER A 645 -17.89 17.59 -9.86
CA SER A 645 -17.80 17.00 -11.21
C SER A 645 -19.13 16.91 -11.94
N ASP A 646 -20.23 16.82 -11.19
CA ASP A 646 -21.55 16.53 -11.72
C ASP A 646 -22.36 17.80 -12.00
N ASP A 647 -21.86 18.96 -11.56
CA ASP A 647 -22.52 20.23 -11.75
C ASP A 647 -22.47 20.70 -13.20
N CYS A 648 -23.48 21.47 -13.60
CA CYS A 648 -23.64 21.87 -15.00
C CYS A 648 -22.54 22.83 -15.49
N VAL A 649 -21.82 23.53 -14.61
CA VAL A 649 -20.68 24.39 -15.00
C VAL A 649 -19.48 23.51 -15.34
N SER A 650 -19.14 22.59 -14.44
CA SER A 650 -18.05 21.62 -14.61
C SER A 650 -18.28 20.72 -15.82
N ARG A 651 -19.55 20.40 -16.14
CA ARG A 651 -19.93 19.65 -17.33
C ARG A 651 -20.10 20.51 -18.59
N GLY A 652 -19.96 21.83 -18.49
CA GLY A 652 -20.12 22.77 -19.59
C GLY A 652 -21.54 22.83 -20.19
N THR A 653 -22.55 22.41 -19.43
CA THR A 653 -23.96 22.39 -19.85
C THR A 653 -24.76 23.61 -19.41
N CYS A 654 -24.19 24.47 -18.56
CA CYS A 654 -24.76 25.76 -18.17
C CYS A 654 -23.66 26.83 -18.01
N THR A 655 -24.07 28.10 -17.97
CA THR A 655 -23.18 29.24 -17.72
C THR A 655 -23.75 30.08 -16.58
N ILE A 656 -22.87 30.60 -15.72
CA ILE A 656 -23.25 31.44 -14.59
C ILE A 656 -23.68 32.83 -15.08
N ASP A 657 -24.69 33.41 -14.44
CA ASP A 657 -25.06 34.80 -14.71
C ASP A 657 -23.97 35.74 -14.18
N ASP A 658 -23.71 36.83 -14.90
CA ASP A 658 -22.71 37.83 -14.52
C ASP A 658 -23.12 38.54 -13.22
N PRO A 659 -22.32 38.43 -12.13
CA PRO A 659 -22.59 39.10 -10.87
C PRO A 659 -22.09 40.56 -10.83
N SER A 660 -21.45 41.06 -11.89
CA SER A 660 -20.81 42.37 -11.90
C SER A 660 -21.85 43.51 -11.81
N GLY A 661 -21.86 44.19 -10.65
CA GLY A 661 -22.60 45.43 -10.44
C GLY A 661 -23.72 45.41 -9.39
N SER A 662 -24.02 44.28 -8.75
CA SER A 662 -25.11 44.23 -7.76
C SER A 662 -24.61 43.81 -6.37
N ASN A 663 -24.50 44.80 -5.48
CA ASN A 663 -24.78 44.57 -4.05
C ASN A 663 -26.29 44.25 -4.00
N VAL A 664 -26.61 42.97 -4.14
CA VAL A 664 -28.00 42.47 -4.15
C VAL A 664 -28.62 42.65 -2.75
N CYS A 665 -27.72 42.66 -1.76
CA CYS A 665 -27.82 43.16 -0.41
C CYS A 665 -26.81 44.32 -0.27
#